data_AF-A0A5B7TRM4-F1
#
_entry.id   AF-A0A5B7TRM4-F1
#
_cell.length_a   1.000
_cell.length_b   1.000
_cell.length_c   1.000
_cell.angle_alpha   90.00
_cell.angle_beta   90.00
_cell.angle_gamma   90.00
#
_symmetry.space_group_name_H-M   'P 1'
#
loop_
_entity.id
_entity.type
_entity.pdbx_description
1 polymer ?
#
loop_
_entity_poly.entity_id
_entity_poly.type
_entity_poly.pdbx_seq_one_letter_code
_entity_poly.pdbx_strand_id
1 'polypeptide(L)'
;MNNKVVLILFAILFNTFFCWGQIKLPKLISDGVVLQRDTNVKIWGWASPNEEIEISFKEDKYNTHADAFGNWQFVLLPQKAGGPFSMELTGTNKISVNNILFGDVWICSGQSNMELTMDRLKDKYPKVIENSENSNIRQFLVPDKYSFTKAYQDVESGSWKQANPENLLNFSGVAYFFAKDLFEKYGVPIGLVNAALGGSPVESWMSEDALKKFPESFNELQKFKDSTYIAAIEKSDKTRQAEWYAQLNNTDSGFKNDSEWFLGKTDDSSWEEMVVPGFWSNTTLGDVNGAVWFRKHITIPQHMIGKEAKLWLGRIVDQDHVYVNGEFVGTTGYQYPPRKYAVGNQLLKSGDNTITVRVINEQGKGGFILDKPYFLAVGKDTIDLQGKWKYKLGVIMKPLRGPTFVRWKPSGLYNKMISPLLNYNIKGAIWYQGESNAGHPDLYFDTFPAMINNWRADWQLGNFPFIYVQLANYMAETDQPTESNWAKLRQAQLQTLKLPNTGMAVITDLGEWNDIHPLNKEDVGKRLAQEAYRLAYGESKVKLCPIPEKSQFENKKVKITFRYADLGLKTKDGRALRYFEISKDGKTFHKAKAKISGDKVIVWNENISNPIAIRYAWADNPQKANLVSNNDLPVSPFEILK
;
A
#
# COMPACT_ATOMS: atom_id res chain seq x y z
N MET A 1 61.32 -28.62 -60.51
CA MET A 1 62.08 -27.44 -60.09
C MET A 1 61.36 -26.80 -58.91
N ASN A 2 62.02 -26.75 -57.75
CA ASN A 2 62.04 -25.70 -56.71
C ASN A 2 60.73 -25.03 -56.27
N ASN A 3 60.46 -24.66 -55.02
CA ASN A 3 60.99 -24.90 -53.67
C ASN A 3 60.22 -23.86 -52.81
N LYS A 4 59.81 -24.23 -51.59
CA LYS A 4 59.62 -23.35 -50.41
C LYS A 4 58.57 -22.23 -50.44
N VAL A 5 57.53 -22.38 -49.62
CA VAL A 5 57.04 -21.40 -48.61
C VAL A 5 56.36 -22.23 -47.50
N VAL A 6 57.10 -22.76 -46.51
CA VAL A 6 57.42 -22.18 -45.20
C VAL A 6 56.19 -21.77 -44.36
N LEU A 7 56.08 -22.48 -43.24
CA LEU A 7 55.21 -22.30 -42.07
C LEU A 7 54.88 -20.85 -41.73
N ILE A 8 53.58 -20.57 -41.52
CA ILE A 8 53.12 -19.58 -40.53
C ILE A 8 52.06 -20.27 -39.68
N LEU A 9 52.54 -20.93 -38.62
CA LEU A 9 51.78 -21.39 -37.47
C LEU A 9 52.20 -20.47 -36.30
N PHE A 10 51.25 -20.13 -35.44
CA PHE A 10 51.41 -19.36 -34.19
C PHE A 10 51.66 -17.85 -34.29
N ALA A 11 50.57 -17.07 -34.20
CA ALA A 11 50.41 -15.99 -33.21
C ALA A 11 49.10 -15.23 -33.45
N ILE A 12 47.95 -15.90 -33.38
CA ILE A 12 46.73 -15.18 -33.00
C ILE A 12 46.80 -15.08 -31.48
N LEU A 13 47.41 -13.99 -31.01
CA LEU A 13 47.24 -13.49 -29.66
C LEU A 13 45.74 -13.40 -29.40
N PHE A 14 45.19 -14.42 -28.73
CA PHE A 14 44.03 -14.26 -27.90
C PHE A 14 44.40 -13.17 -26.88
N ASN A 15 44.11 -11.92 -27.21
CA ASN A 15 43.87 -10.90 -26.21
C ASN A 15 42.57 -11.32 -25.51
N THR A 16 42.67 -12.31 -24.62
CA THR A 16 41.72 -12.44 -23.52
C THR A 16 41.90 -11.18 -22.71
N PHE A 17 41.06 -10.17 -22.99
CA PHE A 17 40.78 -9.15 -21.98
C PHE A 17 40.30 -9.92 -20.76
N PHE A 18 41.20 -10.18 -19.80
CA PHE A 18 40.80 -10.51 -18.46
C PHE A 18 40.02 -9.27 -18.00
N CYS A 19 38.70 -9.35 -18.04
CA CYS A 19 37.86 -8.41 -17.35
C CYS A 19 38.07 -8.74 -15.88
N TRP A 20 38.90 -7.96 -15.19
CA TRP A 20 39.14 -8.12 -13.76
C TRP A 20 37.83 -7.75 -13.07
N GLY A 21 37.04 -8.76 -12.71
CA GLY A 21 35.82 -8.58 -11.95
C GLY A 21 36.20 -8.09 -10.57
N GLN A 22 35.85 -6.84 -10.27
CA GLN A 22 36.03 -6.26 -8.95
C GLN A 22 34.99 -6.83 -7.99
N ILE A 23 35.32 -6.89 -6.69
CA ILE A 23 34.33 -7.15 -5.64
C ILE A 23 33.15 -6.21 -5.85
N LYS A 24 31.93 -6.75 -5.72
CA LYS A 24 30.66 -6.03 -5.77
C LYS A 24 29.73 -6.56 -4.70
N LEU A 25 29.18 -5.66 -3.91
CA LEU A 25 28.13 -5.97 -2.93
C LEU A 25 26.73 -5.82 -3.56
N PRO A 26 25.73 -6.56 -3.04
CA PRO A 26 24.33 -6.29 -3.34
C PRO A 26 23.95 -4.89 -2.87
N LYS A 27 22.98 -4.25 -3.51
CA LYS A 27 22.58 -2.86 -3.17
C LYS A 27 22.11 -2.71 -1.73
N LEU A 28 21.54 -3.77 -1.14
CA LEU A 28 21.13 -3.80 0.27
C LEU A 28 22.30 -3.67 1.25
N ILE A 29 23.50 -4.14 0.89
CA ILE A 29 24.70 -4.02 1.71
C ILE A 29 25.48 -2.79 1.22
N SER A 30 25.06 -1.63 1.70
CA SER A 30 25.59 -0.32 1.34
C SER A 30 25.63 0.60 2.56
N ASP A 31 26.21 1.79 2.40
CA ASP A 31 26.30 2.77 3.48
C ASP A 31 24.95 3.03 4.13
N GLY A 32 24.94 3.08 5.47
CA GLY A 32 23.73 3.29 6.24
C GLY A 32 22.89 2.03 6.49
N VAL A 33 23.35 0.84 6.09
CA VAL A 33 22.64 -0.43 6.30
C VAL A 33 22.32 -0.71 7.78
N VAL A 34 21.15 -1.31 8.03
CA VAL A 34 20.77 -1.87 9.34
C VAL A 34 20.73 -3.39 9.25
N LEU A 35 21.72 -4.08 9.79
CA LEU A 35 21.81 -5.54 9.80
C LEU A 35 21.08 -6.13 11.01
N GLN A 36 20.51 -7.34 10.86
CA GLN A 36 19.79 -8.00 11.95
C GLN A 36 20.73 -8.38 13.10
N ARG A 37 20.42 -7.91 14.31
CA ARG A 37 21.14 -8.25 15.54
C ARG A 37 20.81 -9.65 16.07
N ASP A 38 21.64 -10.13 17.00
CA ASP A 38 21.44 -11.36 17.79
C ASP A 38 21.26 -12.63 16.93
N THR A 39 21.77 -12.61 15.70
CA THR A 39 21.85 -13.76 14.79
C THR A 39 23.14 -13.72 13.99
N ASN A 40 23.56 -14.86 13.45
CA ASN A 40 24.54 -14.91 12.38
C ASN A 40 24.01 -14.09 11.20
N VAL A 41 24.83 -13.16 10.69
CA VAL A 41 24.48 -12.31 9.56
C VAL A 41 25.31 -12.72 8.35
N LYS A 42 24.65 -13.02 7.24
CA LYS A 42 25.33 -13.27 5.97
C LYS A 42 25.69 -11.95 5.32
N ILE A 43 26.95 -11.81 4.93
CA ILE A 43 27.41 -10.78 3.99
C ILE A 43 27.86 -11.52 2.75
N TRP A 44 27.38 -11.09 1.58
CA TRP A 44 27.61 -11.78 0.32
C TRP A 44 27.85 -10.77 -0.80
N GLY A 45 28.33 -11.27 -1.93
CA GLY A 45 28.51 -10.47 -3.12
C GLY A 45 29.06 -11.28 -4.28
N TRP A 46 29.61 -10.56 -5.24
CA TRP A 46 30.27 -11.10 -6.42
C TRP A 46 31.70 -10.59 -6.50
N ALA A 47 32.59 -11.36 -7.13
CA ALA A 47 33.98 -11.00 -7.41
C ALA A 47 34.49 -11.86 -8.59
N SER A 48 35.76 -11.74 -8.97
CA SER A 48 36.34 -12.66 -9.96
C SER A 48 36.35 -14.10 -9.42
N PRO A 49 36.20 -15.13 -10.27
CA PRO A 49 36.26 -16.52 -9.81
C PRO A 49 37.57 -16.83 -9.06
N ASN A 50 37.45 -17.48 -7.89
CA ASN A 50 38.56 -17.80 -6.98
C ASN A 50 39.32 -16.59 -6.40
N GLU A 51 38.80 -15.36 -6.52
CA GLU A 51 39.42 -14.19 -5.90
C GLU A 51 39.37 -14.30 -4.38
N GLU A 52 40.51 -14.08 -3.73
CA GLU A 52 40.61 -13.98 -2.28
C GLU A 52 40.08 -12.62 -1.80
N ILE A 53 39.30 -12.63 -0.73
CA ILE A 53 38.63 -11.47 -0.17
C ILE A 53 38.90 -11.46 1.34
N GLU A 54 39.62 -10.45 1.81
CA GLU A 54 39.77 -10.12 3.22
C GLU A 54 38.65 -9.15 3.61
N ILE A 55 37.94 -9.44 4.71
CA ILE A 55 36.97 -8.53 5.31
C ILE A 55 37.45 -8.13 6.70
N SER A 56 37.58 -6.83 6.93
CA SER A 56 37.86 -6.24 8.24
C SER A 56 36.58 -5.66 8.83
N PHE A 57 36.22 -6.08 10.04
CA PHE A 57 35.10 -5.54 10.79
C PHE A 57 35.46 -5.46 12.27
N LYS A 58 35.41 -4.25 12.84
CA LYS A 58 35.95 -3.94 14.17
C LYS A 58 37.43 -4.35 14.27
N GLU A 59 37.79 -5.17 15.25
CA GLU A 59 39.15 -5.69 15.45
C GLU A 59 39.37 -7.03 14.72
N ASP A 60 38.30 -7.61 14.15
CA ASP A 60 38.33 -8.93 13.52
C ASP A 60 38.61 -8.84 12.03
N LYS A 61 39.32 -9.86 11.53
CA LYS A 61 39.55 -10.11 10.11
C LYS A 61 39.00 -11.47 9.71
N TYR A 62 38.30 -11.50 8.59
CA TYR A 62 37.73 -12.69 7.98
C TYR A 62 38.31 -12.87 6.58
N ASN A 63 38.54 -14.11 6.16
CA ASN A 63 38.98 -14.41 4.81
C ASN A 63 37.96 -15.34 4.16
N THR A 64 37.63 -15.06 2.90
CA THR A 64 36.84 -15.92 2.04
C THR A 64 37.39 -15.87 0.62
N HIS A 65 36.91 -16.74 -0.26
CA HIS A 65 37.15 -16.63 -1.69
C HIS A 65 35.83 -16.71 -2.45
N ALA A 66 35.80 -16.15 -3.66
CA ALA A 66 34.70 -16.35 -4.59
C ALA A 66 34.76 -17.75 -5.21
N ASP A 67 33.58 -18.35 -5.42
CA ASP A 67 33.45 -19.64 -6.09
C ASP A 67 33.76 -19.54 -7.60
N ALA A 68 33.68 -20.67 -8.31
CA ALA A 68 33.92 -20.73 -9.75
C ALA A 68 32.95 -19.87 -10.59
N PHE A 69 31.81 -19.46 -10.01
CA PHE A 69 30.80 -18.60 -10.62
C PHE A 69 30.92 -17.14 -10.16
N GLY A 70 31.92 -16.82 -9.33
CA GLY A 70 32.18 -15.49 -8.80
C GLY A 70 31.32 -15.11 -7.60
N ASN A 71 30.53 -16.01 -7.01
CA ASN A 71 29.78 -15.70 -5.79
C ASN A 71 30.65 -15.93 -4.56
N TRP A 72 30.51 -15.07 -3.56
CA TRP A 72 31.14 -15.27 -2.26
C TRP A 72 30.17 -14.91 -1.15
N GLN A 73 30.41 -15.47 0.03
CA GLN A 73 29.74 -15.07 1.26
C GLN A 73 30.65 -15.31 2.46
N PHE A 74 30.45 -14.53 3.51
CA PHE A 74 30.97 -14.84 4.84
C PHE A 74 29.87 -14.62 5.88
N VAL A 75 30.03 -15.28 7.03
CA VAL A 75 29.08 -15.19 8.14
C VAL A 75 29.70 -14.37 9.25
N LEU A 76 29.09 -13.23 9.56
CA LEU A 76 29.40 -12.45 10.74
C LEU A 76 28.69 -13.06 11.95
N LEU A 77 29.45 -13.28 13.03
CA LEU A 77 28.90 -13.76 14.30
C LEU A 77 27.89 -12.78 14.91
N PRO A 78 26.97 -13.24 15.79
CA PRO A 78 25.89 -12.41 16.31
C PRO A 78 26.40 -11.14 16.98
N GLN A 79 25.90 -10.00 16.52
CA GLN A 79 26.22 -8.70 17.09
C GLN A 79 25.09 -8.19 17.98
N LYS A 80 25.43 -7.45 19.02
CA LYS A 80 24.47 -6.69 19.83
C LYS A 80 23.99 -5.45 19.07
N ALA A 81 22.82 -4.96 19.47
CA ALA A 81 22.28 -3.70 18.93
C ALA A 81 23.29 -2.56 19.11
N GLY A 82 23.44 -1.71 18.09
CA GLY A 82 24.33 -0.54 18.17
C GLY A 82 25.03 -0.22 16.86
N GLY A 83 26.07 0.60 16.97
CA GLY A 83 26.78 1.25 15.87
C GLY A 83 26.88 2.76 16.12
N PRO A 84 27.29 3.56 15.14
CA PRO A 84 27.69 3.15 13.78
C PRO A 84 29.01 2.37 13.77
N PHE A 85 29.07 1.33 12.94
CA PHE A 85 30.30 0.60 12.60
C PHE A 85 30.67 0.81 11.14
N SER A 86 31.88 0.38 10.78
CA SER A 86 32.31 0.26 9.39
C SER A 86 32.85 -1.14 9.12
N MET A 87 32.70 -1.59 7.88
CA MET A 87 33.25 -2.83 7.35
C MET A 87 34.04 -2.52 6.09
N GLU A 88 35.17 -3.16 5.92
CA GLU A 88 36.06 -2.98 4.78
C GLU A 88 36.34 -4.32 4.12
N LEU A 89 36.20 -4.38 2.79
CA LEU A 89 36.49 -5.56 1.97
C LEU A 89 37.67 -5.23 1.06
N THR A 90 38.67 -6.09 1.06
CA THR A 90 39.91 -5.95 0.27
C THR A 90 40.14 -7.22 -0.55
N GLY A 91 40.21 -7.05 -1.86
CA GLY A 91 40.67 -8.05 -2.83
C GLY A 91 41.45 -7.34 -3.92
N THR A 92 41.07 -7.53 -5.18
CA THR A 92 41.62 -6.76 -6.31
C THR A 92 41.23 -5.27 -6.26
N ASN A 93 40.12 -4.95 -5.60
CA ASN A 93 39.68 -3.61 -5.24
C ASN A 93 39.36 -3.53 -3.75
N LYS A 94 39.06 -2.31 -3.30
CA LYS A 94 38.72 -2.02 -1.91
C LYS A 94 37.33 -1.39 -1.83
N ILE A 95 36.47 -1.91 -0.95
CA ILE A 95 35.13 -1.40 -0.68
C ILE A 95 34.99 -1.13 0.81
N SER A 96 34.45 0.03 1.16
CA SER A 96 34.06 0.34 2.54
C SER A 96 32.54 0.48 2.60
N VAL A 97 31.94 -0.14 3.62
CA VAL A 97 30.55 0.05 4.00
C VAL A 97 30.53 0.75 5.35
N ASN A 98 30.05 1.98 5.35
CA ASN A 98 30.09 2.88 6.49
C ASN A 98 28.72 3.01 7.15
N ASN A 99 28.73 3.45 8.41
CA ASN A 99 27.51 3.74 9.16
C ASN A 99 26.59 2.51 9.28
N ILE A 100 27.16 1.34 9.56
CA ILE A 100 26.42 0.10 9.78
C ILE A 100 25.78 0.12 11.16
N LEU A 101 24.48 -0.14 11.25
CA LEU A 101 23.80 -0.41 12.53
C LEU A 101 23.45 -1.89 12.64
N PHE A 102 23.46 -2.42 13.85
CA PHE A 102 22.82 -3.68 14.19
C PHE A 102 21.52 -3.40 14.93
N GLY A 103 20.42 -3.94 14.41
CA GLY A 103 19.07 -3.61 14.83
C GLY A 103 18.05 -4.70 14.50
N ASP A 104 16.77 -4.37 14.60
CA ASP A 104 15.68 -5.25 14.18
C ASP A 104 15.22 -4.85 12.77
N VAL A 105 15.30 -5.78 11.82
CA VAL A 105 15.02 -5.55 10.40
C VAL A 105 13.67 -6.12 10.02
N TRP A 106 12.83 -5.31 9.37
CA TRP A 106 11.48 -5.70 8.97
C TRP A 106 11.27 -5.51 7.46
N ILE A 107 10.76 -6.56 6.81
CA ILE A 107 10.21 -6.44 5.46
C ILE A 107 8.85 -5.76 5.56
N CYS A 108 8.66 -4.67 4.82
CA CYS A 108 7.41 -3.93 4.77
C CYS A 108 6.84 -4.10 3.36
N SER A 109 5.74 -4.83 3.22
CA SER A 109 5.24 -5.21 1.88
C SER A 109 3.72 -5.20 1.80
N GLY A 110 3.21 -5.42 0.59
CA GLY A 110 1.80 -5.35 0.24
C GLY A 110 1.56 -4.35 -0.87
N GLN A 111 0.46 -3.62 -0.75
CA GLN A 111 0.02 -2.69 -1.81
C GLN A 111 -0.04 -1.24 -1.32
N SER A 112 -0.88 -0.43 -1.98
CA SER A 112 -0.94 1.02 -1.85
C SER A 112 -1.02 1.54 -0.41
N ASN A 113 -1.68 0.83 0.52
CA ASN A 113 -1.75 1.25 1.92
C ASN A 113 -0.44 1.06 2.70
N MET A 114 0.40 0.09 2.32
CA MET A 114 1.78 -0.04 2.80
C MET A 114 2.70 0.94 2.06
N GLU A 115 2.51 1.15 0.76
CA GLU A 115 3.33 2.05 -0.07
C GLU A 115 3.14 3.53 0.27
N LEU A 116 1.94 3.93 0.72
CA LEU A 116 1.54 5.33 0.94
C LEU A 116 2.54 6.05 1.85
N THR A 117 3.11 7.13 1.32
CA THR A 117 4.22 7.82 1.95
C THR A 117 3.79 8.87 2.98
N MET A 118 4.70 9.29 3.86
CA MET A 118 4.44 10.38 4.80
C MET A 118 4.17 11.72 4.09
N ASP A 119 4.61 11.93 2.84
CA ASP A 119 4.22 13.12 2.07
C ASP A 119 2.70 13.21 1.88
N ARG A 120 2.03 12.07 1.62
CA ARG A 120 0.56 12.00 1.55
C ARG A 120 -0.11 12.32 2.89
N LEU A 121 0.63 12.25 4.00
CA LEU A 121 0.15 12.46 5.35
C LEU A 121 0.64 13.77 5.98
N LYS A 122 1.40 14.60 5.24
CA LYS A 122 2.09 15.77 5.81
C LYS A 122 1.17 16.82 6.43
N ASP A 123 -0.04 16.96 5.91
CA ASP A 123 -1.03 17.89 6.47
C ASP A 123 -1.68 17.33 7.74
N LYS A 124 -1.73 16.00 7.90
CA LYS A 124 -2.26 15.34 9.09
C LYS A 124 -1.22 15.24 10.20
N TYR A 125 0.04 14.99 9.86
CA TYR A 125 1.14 14.85 10.83
C TYR A 125 2.32 15.80 10.58
N PRO A 126 2.09 17.12 10.46
CA PRO A 126 3.17 18.06 10.18
C PRO A 126 4.24 18.05 11.30
N LYS A 127 3.81 17.93 12.56
CA LYS A 127 4.69 17.87 13.73
C LYS A 127 5.48 16.58 13.85
N VAL A 128 4.95 15.46 13.36
CA VAL A 128 5.72 14.21 13.31
C VAL A 128 6.87 14.35 12.33
N ILE A 129 6.61 14.94 11.15
CA ILE A 129 7.64 15.14 10.13
C ILE A 129 8.71 16.13 10.61
N GLU A 130 8.29 17.28 11.16
CA GLU A 130 9.19 18.31 11.68
C GLU A 130 10.14 17.75 12.77
N ASN A 131 9.65 16.85 13.62
CA ASN A 131 10.41 16.27 14.74
C ASN A 131 10.97 14.86 14.44
N SER A 132 11.11 14.49 13.17
CA SER A 132 11.43 13.10 12.78
C SER A 132 12.91 12.73 12.78
N GLU A 133 13.81 13.62 13.21
CA GLU A 133 15.26 13.36 13.23
C GLU A 133 15.57 12.17 14.13
N ASN A 134 15.89 11.03 13.52
CA ASN A 134 16.27 9.81 14.21
C ASN A 134 17.10 8.91 13.28
N SER A 135 18.42 8.97 13.43
CA SER A 135 19.36 8.20 12.62
C SER A 135 19.32 6.68 12.86
N ASN A 136 18.61 6.22 13.89
CA ASN A 136 18.44 4.80 14.22
C ASN A 136 17.23 4.14 13.53
N ILE A 137 16.37 4.92 12.86
CA ILE A 137 15.31 4.39 12.01
C ILE A 137 15.72 4.63 10.56
N ARG A 138 15.81 3.57 9.77
CA ARG A 138 16.25 3.68 8.37
C ARG A 138 15.38 2.85 7.44
N GLN A 139 15.14 3.38 6.25
CA GLN A 139 14.41 2.69 5.19
C GLN A 139 15.30 2.46 3.98
N PHE A 140 15.29 1.24 3.45
CA PHE A 140 15.68 0.92 2.09
C PHE A 140 14.42 0.76 1.25
N LEU A 141 14.21 1.62 0.26
CA LEU A 141 13.10 1.50 -0.68
C LEU A 141 13.52 0.59 -1.83
N VAL A 142 12.84 -0.54 -1.98
CA VAL A 142 13.04 -1.49 -3.09
C VAL A 142 12.40 -0.89 -4.34
N PRO A 143 13.09 -0.90 -5.50
CA PRO A 143 12.57 -0.31 -6.72
C PRO A 143 11.39 -1.13 -7.27
N ASP A 144 10.38 -0.44 -7.79
CA ASP A 144 9.18 -1.02 -8.38
C ASP A 144 9.47 -1.68 -9.73
N LYS A 145 10.02 -2.89 -9.68
CA LYS A 145 10.40 -3.70 -10.84
C LYS A 145 9.68 -5.05 -10.81
N TYR A 146 9.48 -5.63 -11.99
CA TYR A 146 8.89 -6.96 -12.15
C TYR A 146 9.62 -7.79 -13.20
N SER A 147 9.52 -9.11 -13.08
CA SER A 147 9.96 -10.06 -14.11
C SER A 147 9.16 -11.35 -14.03
N PHE A 148 8.69 -11.86 -15.17
CA PHE A 148 7.94 -13.11 -15.23
C PHE A 148 8.82 -14.32 -15.58
N THR A 149 10.06 -14.09 -15.99
CA THR A 149 10.91 -15.14 -16.59
C THR A 149 11.89 -15.75 -15.61
N LYS A 150 12.33 -15.01 -14.59
CA LYS A 150 13.25 -15.51 -13.57
C LYS A 150 13.25 -14.68 -12.29
N ALA A 151 13.66 -15.31 -11.20
CA ALA A 151 14.04 -14.68 -9.95
C ALA A 151 15.41 -13.98 -10.06
N TYR A 152 15.61 -12.92 -9.26
CA TYR A 152 16.83 -12.10 -9.25
C TYR A 152 17.52 -12.14 -7.87
N GLN A 153 18.84 -11.97 -7.87
CA GLN A 153 19.67 -12.02 -6.65
C GLN A 153 20.04 -10.63 -6.10
N ASP A 154 19.75 -9.55 -6.82
CA ASP A 154 20.00 -8.17 -6.41
C ASP A 154 18.92 -7.24 -6.98
N VAL A 155 18.74 -6.09 -6.33
CA VAL A 155 17.89 -5.00 -6.84
C VAL A 155 18.71 -4.09 -7.75
N GLU A 156 18.04 -3.43 -8.70
CA GLU A 156 18.73 -2.60 -9.71
C GLU A 156 19.26 -1.28 -9.13
N SER A 157 18.60 -0.76 -8.10
CA SER A 157 18.90 0.50 -7.44
C SER A 157 18.35 0.51 -6.01
N GLY A 158 18.64 1.57 -5.27
CA GLY A 158 18.20 1.77 -3.89
C GLY A 158 19.34 2.22 -2.99
N SER A 159 18.99 2.79 -1.85
CA SER A 159 19.93 3.22 -0.80
C SER A 159 19.22 3.29 0.53
N TRP A 160 19.95 3.10 1.63
CA TRP A 160 19.43 3.33 2.96
C TRP A 160 19.29 4.82 3.24
N LYS A 161 18.12 5.23 3.72
CA LYS A 161 17.83 6.60 4.14
C LYS A 161 17.45 6.59 5.61
N GLN A 162 18.05 7.50 6.39
CA GLN A 162 17.67 7.70 7.78
C GLN A 162 16.42 8.55 7.90
N ALA A 163 15.66 8.36 8.99
CA ALA A 163 14.53 9.23 9.30
C ALA A 163 15.04 10.63 9.67
N ASN A 164 14.62 11.61 8.89
CA ASN A 164 14.77 13.04 9.13
C ASN A 164 13.65 13.77 8.35
N PRO A 165 13.42 15.08 8.60
CA PRO A 165 12.26 15.77 8.02
C PRO A 165 12.17 15.71 6.49
N GLU A 166 13.31 15.66 5.79
CA GLU A 166 13.38 15.57 4.33
C GLU A 166 13.09 14.14 3.83
N ASN A 167 13.87 13.15 4.30
CA ASN A 167 13.78 11.77 3.85
C ASN A 167 12.46 11.12 4.26
N LEU A 168 11.91 11.50 5.42
CA LEU A 168 10.71 10.89 5.97
C LEU A 168 9.53 11.02 5.02
N LEU A 169 9.45 12.09 4.22
CA LEU A 169 8.39 12.29 3.20
C LEU A 169 8.28 11.11 2.22
N ASN A 170 9.36 10.35 2.00
CA ASN A 170 9.41 9.18 1.12
C ASN A 170 9.31 7.85 1.89
N PHE A 171 9.15 7.87 3.21
CA PHE A 171 8.94 6.65 3.99
C PHE A 171 7.49 6.22 3.89
N SER A 172 7.25 4.90 3.92
CA SER A 172 5.91 4.37 4.16
C SER A 172 5.40 4.91 5.49
N GLY A 173 4.19 5.49 5.49
CA GLY A 173 3.59 6.01 6.72
C GLY A 173 3.34 4.92 7.74
N VAL A 174 2.78 3.78 7.30
CA VAL A 174 2.52 2.63 8.19
C VAL A 174 3.82 2.07 8.77
N ALA A 175 4.82 1.83 7.92
CA ALA A 175 6.08 1.26 8.35
C ALA A 175 6.86 2.20 9.28
N TYR A 176 6.82 3.52 9.03
CA TYR A 176 7.45 4.50 9.89
C TYR A 176 6.83 4.52 11.28
N PHE A 177 5.50 4.61 11.40
CA PHE A 177 4.86 4.62 12.72
C PHE A 177 5.06 3.30 13.48
N PHE A 178 5.09 2.17 12.77
CA PHE A 178 5.50 0.89 13.33
C PHE A 178 6.94 0.93 13.89
N ALA A 179 7.90 1.41 13.11
CA ALA A 179 9.30 1.51 13.52
C ALA A 179 9.51 2.48 14.68
N LYS A 180 8.84 3.64 14.63
CA LYS A 180 8.88 4.67 15.66
C LYS A 180 8.42 4.08 17.00
N ASP A 181 7.30 3.39 17.01
CA ASP A 181 6.74 2.78 18.21
C ASP A 181 7.66 1.67 18.79
N LEU A 182 8.22 0.81 17.94
CA LEU A 182 9.23 -0.18 18.37
C LEU A 182 10.49 0.49 18.94
N PHE A 183 11.02 1.52 18.26
CA PHE A 183 12.22 2.22 18.69
C PHE A 183 12.00 2.95 20.03
N GLU A 184 10.89 3.68 20.18
CA GLU A 184 10.54 4.38 21.41
C GLU A 184 10.42 3.41 22.60
N LYS A 185 9.96 2.19 22.36
CA LYS A 185 9.83 1.17 23.40
C LYS A 185 11.12 0.48 23.76
N TYR A 186 11.94 0.08 22.78
CA TYR A 186 13.08 -0.81 23.01
C TYR A 186 14.45 -0.13 22.86
N GLY A 187 14.52 1.08 22.27
CA GLY A 187 15.78 1.78 22.01
C GLY A 187 16.72 1.06 21.03
N VAL A 188 16.20 0.11 20.25
CA VAL A 188 16.97 -0.71 19.29
C VAL A 188 16.81 -0.11 17.88
N PRO A 189 17.89 0.07 17.10
CA PRO A 189 17.78 0.53 15.72
C PRO A 189 16.82 -0.31 14.88
N ILE A 190 16.04 0.33 14.02
CA ILE A 190 15.04 -0.34 13.17
C ILE A 190 15.38 -0.13 11.70
N GLY A 191 15.52 -1.25 10.98
CA GLY A 191 15.69 -1.27 9.53
C GLY A 191 14.38 -1.64 8.84
N LEU A 192 13.92 -0.82 7.91
CA LEU A 192 12.73 -1.06 7.08
C LEU A 192 13.16 -1.35 5.65
N VAL A 193 12.90 -2.56 5.16
CA VAL A 193 13.04 -2.87 3.72
C VAL A 193 11.65 -2.78 3.11
N ASN A 194 11.35 -1.66 2.47
CA ASN A 194 10.03 -1.38 1.90
C ASN A 194 9.93 -1.91 0.47
N ALA A 195 9.14 -2.96 0.29
CA ALA A 195 8.86 -3.64 -0.97
C ALA A 195 7.34 -3.72 -1.16
N ALA A 196 6.68 -2.59 -1.41
CA ALA A 196 5.23 -2.50 -1.59
C ALA A 196 4.87 -1.83 -2.91
N LEU A 197 3.83 -2.31 -3.59
CA LEU A 197 3.38 -1.74 -4.86
C LEU A 197 1.85 -1.64 -4.96
N GLY A 198 1.37 -0.43 -5.23
CA GLY A 198 -0.03 -0.09 -5.38
C GLY A 198 -0.81 -0.98 -6.35
N GLY A 199 -1.96 -1.46 -5.88
CA GLY A 199 -2.88 -2.28 -6.67
C GLY A 199 -2.46 -3.73 -6.91
N SER A 200 -1.31 -4.17 -6.38
CA SER A 200 -0.86 -5.55 -6.57
C SER A 200 -1.71 -6.57 -5.78
N PRO A 201 -2.21 -7.63 -6.44
CA PRO A 201 -2.84 -8.76 -5.77
C PRO A 201 -1.78 -9.70 -5.17
N VAL A 202 -2.17 -10.58 -4.24
CA VAL A 202 -1.24 -11.45 -3.50
C VAL A 202 -0.42 -12.39 -4.40
N GLU A 203 -1.00 -12.81 -5.53
CA GLU A 203 -0.38 -13.72 -6.50
C GLU A 203 0.87 -13.10 -7.16
N SER A 204 0.95 -11.77 -7.25
CA SER A 204 2.16 -11.07 -7.74
C SER A 204 3.39 -11.32 -6.87
N TRP A 205 3.15 -11.67 -5.61
CA TRP A 205 4.14 -11.79 -4.54
C TRP A 205 4.52 -13.24 -4.23
N MET A 206 4.10 -14.18 -5.07
CA MET A 206 4.39 -15.61 -4.91
C MET A 206 5.45 -16.07 -5.92
N SER A 207 6.31 -17.00 -5.52
CA SER A 207 7.20 -17.70 -6.46
C SER A 207 6.40 -18.50 -7.49
N GLU A 208 6.99 -18.77 -8.65
CA GLU A 208 6.37 -19.63 -9.65
C GLU A 208 6.03 -21.03 -9.09
N ASP A 209 6.91 -21.58 -8.24
CA ASP A 209 6.68 -22.88 -7.62
C ASP A 209 5.49 -22.87 -6.67
N ALA A 210 5.31 -21.79 -5.90
CA ALA A 210 4.14 -21.63 -5.04
C ALA A 210 2.84 -21.50 -5.86
N LEU A 211 2.91 -20.84 -7.02
CA LEU A 211 1.77 -20.67 -7.92
C LEU A 211 1.29 -21.97 -8.56
N LYS A 212 2.11 -23.01 -8.67
CA LYS A 212 1.69 -24.32 -9.24
C LYS A 212 0.46 -24.92 -8.55
N LYS A 213 0.20 -24.55 -7.29
CA LYS A 213 -1.00 -24.95 -6.53
C LYS A 213 -2.27 -24.22 -6.95
N PHE A 214 -2.14 -23.17 -7.77
CA PHE A 214 -3.20 -22.28 -8.23
C PHE A 214 -3.19 -22.24 -9.78
N PRO A 215 -3.79 -23.24 -10.45
CA PRO A 215 -3.62 -23.43 -11.90
C PRO A 215 -4.00 -22.21 -12.74
N GLU A 216 -5.01 -21.43 -12.35
CA GLU A 216 -5.39 -20.21 -13.05
C GLU A 216 -4.26 -19.17 -13.03
N SER A 217 -3.75 -18.83 -11.84
CA SER A 217 -2.64 -17.88 -11.66
C SER A 217 -1.33 -18.39 -12.28
N PHE A 218 -1.05 -19.69 -12.19
CA PHE A 218 0.11 -20.31 -12.82
C PHE A 218 0.05 -20.23 -14.35
N ASN A 219 -1.10 -20.57 -14.95
CA ASN A 219 -1.30 -20.47 -16.38
C ASN A 219 -1.28 -19.02 -16.87
N GLU A 220 -1.77 -18.08 -16.05
CA GLU A 220 -1.63 -16.65 -16.35
C GLU A 220 -0.15 -16.24 -16.38
N LEU A 221 0.65 -16.61 -15.37
CA LEU A 221 2.09 -16.37 -15.38
C LEU A 221 2.76 -16.89 -16.66
N GLN A 222 2.42 -18.10 -17.12
CA GLN A 222 3.04 -18.66 -18.33
C GLN A 222 2.80 -17.80 -19.57
N LYS A 223 1.63 -17.16 -19.71
CA LYS A 223 1.36 -16.22 -20.81
C LYS A 223 2.25 -14.98 -20.73
N PHE A 224 2.46 -14.46 -19.53
CA PHE A 224 3.28 -13.26 -19.29
C PHE A 224 4.79 -13.50 -19.38
N LYS A 225 5.24 -14.75 -19.56
CA LYS A 225 6.63 -15.04 -19.94
C LYS A 225 6.95 -14.65 -21.38
N ASP A 226 5.95 -14.55 -22.24
CA ASP A 226 6.11 -14.11 -23.62
C ASP A 226 6.13 -12.58 -23.71
N SER A 227 7.30 -12.02 -24.03
CA SER A 227 7.46 -10.57 -24.22
C SER A 227 6.62 -10.01 -25.38
N THR A 228 6.31 -10.82 -26.40
CA THR A 228 5.48 -10.38 -27.53
C THR A 228 4.01 -10.25 -27.14
N TYR A 229 3.53 -11.13 -26.25
CA TYR A 229 2.20 -11.04 -25.65
C TYR A 229 2.07 -9.77 -24.80
N ILE A 230 3.07 -9.45 -23.97
CA ILE A 230 3.11 -8.20 -23.21
C ILE A 230 3.06 -6.98 -24.13
N ALA A 231 3.93 -6.94 -25.14
CA ALA A 231 4.00 -5.83 -26.08
C ALA A 231 2.68 -5.62 -26.85
N ALA A 232 1.98 -6.71 -27.19
CA ALA A 232 0.67 -6.64 -27.83
C ALA A 232 -0.41 -6.04 -26.91
N ILE A 233 -0.43 -6.43 -25.63
CA ILE A 233 -1.32 -5.85 -24.61
C ILE A 233 -1.04 -4.36 -24.45
N GLU A 234 0.21 -3.99 -24.21
CA GLU A 234 0.60 -2.60 -23.96
C GLU A 234 0.29 -1.71 -25.16
N LYS A 235 0.56 -2.20 -26.38
CA LYS A 235 0.19 -1.49 -27.61
C LYS A 235 -1.33 -1.32 -27.71
N SER A 236 -2.10 -2.38 -27.49
CA SER A 236 -3.57 -2.33 -27.55
C SER A 236 -4.17 -1.36 -26.52
N ASP A 237 -3.66 -1.39 -25.29
CA ASP A 237 -4.12 -0.50 -24.22
C ASP A 237 -3.73 0.96 -24.50
N LYS A 238 -2.49 1.21 -24.95
CA LYS A 238 -2.04 2.55 -25.34
C LYS A 238 -2.87 3.11 -26.49
N THR A 239 -3.13 2.32 -27.53
CA THR A 239 -3.98 2.73 -28.66
C THR A 239 -5.40 3.05 -28.19
N ARG A 240 -6.04 2.14 -27.43
CA ARG A 240 -7.40 2.35 -26.90
C ARG A 240 -7.51 3.64 -26.09
N GLN A 241 -6.56 3.88 -25.17
CA GLN A 241 -6.55 5.10 -24.37
C GLN A 241 -6.33 6.35 -25.23
N ALA A 242 -5.33 6.33 -26.11
CA ALA A 242 -5.03 7.47 -26.97
C ALA A 242 -6.21 7.84 -27.87
N GLU A 243 -6.87 6.86 -28.48
CA GLU A 243 -8.06 7.07 -29.32
C GLU A 243 -9.22 7.65 -28.51
N TRP A 244 -9.48 7.12 -27.31
CA TRP A 244 -10.56 7.60 -26.45
C TRP A 244 -10.33 9.05 -26.01
N TYR A 245 -9.11 9.39 -25.54
CA TYR A 245 -8.78 10.75 -25.12
C TYR A 245 -8.71 11.73 -26.30
N ALA A 246 -8.24 11.30 -27.47
CA ALA A 246 -8.27 12.12 -28.69
C ALA A 246 -9.71 12.42 -29.10
N GLN A 247 -10.59 11.42 -29.10
CA GLN A 247 -12.01 11.62 -29.38
C GLN A 247 -12.63 12.56 -28.34
N LEU A 248 -12.42 12.32 -27.04
CA LEU A 248 -12.95 13.15 -25.96
C LEU A 248 -12.52 14.62 -26.14
N ASN A 249 -11.24 14.90 -26.39
CA ASN A 249 -10.77 16.28 -26.53
C ASN A 249 -11.28 16.95 -27.82
N ASN A 250 -11.38 16.20 -28.93
CA ASN A 250 -11.86 16.74 -30.21
C ASN A 250 -13.35 17.07 -30.20
N THR A 251 -14.15 16.38 -29.39
CA THR A 251 -15.61 16.55 -29.35
C THR A 251 -16.10 17.29 -28.11
N ASP A 252 -15.22 17.60 -27.15
CA ASP A 252 -15.55 18.42 -25.98
C ASP A 252 -15.90 19.85 -26.39
N SER A 253 -17.16 20.22 -26.18
CA SER A 253 -17.66 21.56 -26.50
C SER A 253 -16.94 22.67 -25.74
N GLY A 254 -16.35 22.37 -24.57
CA GLY A 254 -15.60 23.34 -23.77
C GLY A 254 -14.26 23.77 -24.37
N PHE A 255 -13.75 23.05 -25.37
CA PHE A 255 -12.50 23.37 -26.08
C PHE A 255 -12.68 23.89 -27.50
N LYS A 256 -13.92 24.05 -27.97
CA LYS A 256 -14.14 24.67 -29.29
C LYS A 256 -13.75 26.15 -29.22
N ASN A 257 -13.15 26.67 -30.30
CA ASN A 257 -12.60 28.04 -30.38
C ASN A 257 -13.60 29.13 -29.95
N ASP A 258 -14.90 28.92 -30.16
CA ASP A 258 -15.94 29.90 -29.81
C ASP A 258 -16.54 29.70 -28.40
N SER A 259 -16.03 28.74 -27.63
CA SER A 259 -16.58 28.33 -26.33
C SER A 259 -15.55 28.42 -25.19
N GLU A 260 -14.33 27.92 -25.39
CA GLU A 260 -13.19 28.02 -24.45
C GLU A 260 -13.57 28.21 -22.97
N TRP A 261 -14.31 27.25 -22.41
CA TRP A 261 -14.99 27.44 -21.11
C TRP A 261 -14.04 27.57 -19.92
N PHE A 262 -12.75 27.30 -20.12
CA PHE A 262 -11.70 27.54 -19.14
C PHE A 262 -11.46 29.03 -18.87
N LEU A 263 -11.72 29.91 -19.85
CA LEU A 263 -11.44 31.34 -19.75
C LEU A 263 -12.25 32.02 -18.62
N GLY A 264 -11.62 32.98 -17.94
CA GLY A 264 -12.29 33.74 -16.87
C GLY A 264 -13.52 34.52 -17.36
N LYS A 265 -13.54 34.93 -18.63
CA LYS A 265 -14.62 35.74 -19.24
C LYS A 265 -15.84 34.94 -19.74
N THR A 266 -15.82 33.61 -19.65
CA THR A 266 -16.94 32.79 -20.13
C THR A 266 -18.22 33.11 -19.37
N ASP A 267 -19.32 33.38 -20.09
CA ASP A 267 -20.65 33.53 -19.50
C ASP A 267 -21.23 32.15 -19.13
N ASP A 268 -21.46 31.95 -17.84
CA ASP A 268 -22.05 30.74 -17.27
C ASP A 268 -23.45 30.95 -16.68
N SER A 269 -24.10 32.08 -17.01
CA SER A 269 -25.47 32.38 -16.55
C SER A 269 -26.49 31.31 -16.94
N SER A 270 -26.32 30.72 -18.13
CA SER A 270 -27.16 29.65 -18.68
C SER A 270 -26.80 28.24 -18.20
N TRP A 271 -25.77 28.08 -17.36
CA TRP A 271 -25.33 26.77 -16.90
C TRP A 271 -26.23 26.27 -15.76
N GLU A 272 -26.43 24.96 -15.74
CA GLU A 272 -27.16 24.26 -14.68
C GLU A 272 -26.38 24.31 -13.37
N GLU A 273 -27.04 24.03 -12.24
CA GLU A 273 -26.42 24.04 -10.91
C GLU A 273 -26.34 22.66 -10.29
N MET A 274 -25.20 22.37 -9.66
CA MET A 274 -24.99 21.17 -8.85
C MET A 274 -24.35 21.54 -7.52
N VAL A 275 -24.68 20.81 -6.47
CA VAL A 275 -23.98 20.90 -5.19
C VAL A 275 -22.65 20.14 -5.27
N VAL A 276 -21.56 20.80 -4.90
CA VAL A 276 -20.21 20.24 -4.79
C VAL A 276 -19.79 20.28 -3.31
N PRO A 277 -19.25 19.18 -2.75
CA PRO A 277 -19.08 17.88 -3.38
C PRO A 277 -20.41 17.16 -3.65
N GLY A 278 -20.38 16.22 -4.60
CA GLY A 278 -21.55 15.50 -5.07
C GLY A 278 -21.29 14.79 -6.41
N PHE A 279 -22.22 13.94 -6.83
CA PHE A 279 -22.15 13.18 -8.09
C PHE A 279 -23.20 13.68 -9.06
N TRP A 280 -22.84 13.85 -10.33
CA TRP A 280 -23.78 14.34 -11.34
C TRP A 280 -24.82 13.30 -11.75
N SER A 281 -24.64 12.03 -11.38
CA SER A 281 -25.67 11.00 -11.52
C SER A 281 -26.90 11.25 -10.63
N ASN A 282 -26.78 12.11 -9.61
CA ASN A 282 -27.91 12.58 -8.81
C ASN A 282 -28.61 13.82 -9.41
N THR A 283 -28.18 14.28 -10.60
CA THR A 283 -28.76 15.41 -11.32
C THR A 283 -29.51 14.91 -12.57
N THR A 284 -30.09 15.82 -13.35
CA THR A 284 -30.70 15.51 -14.65
C THR A 284 -29.70 14.96 -15.68
N LEU A 285 -28.40 15.08 -15.42
CA LEU A 285 -27.36 14.57 -16.30
C LEU A 285 -27.28 13.02 -16.30
N GLY A 286 -27.62 12.38 -15.18
CA GLY A 286 -27.57 10.92 -15.04
C GLY A 286 -26.16 10.32 -15.11
N ASP A 287 -26.07 8.99 -15.29
CA ASP A 287 -24.81 8.24 -15.33
C ASP A 287 -24.10 8.37 -16.70
N VAL A 288 -23.50 9.54 -16.95
CA VAL A 288 -22.69 9.80 -18.15
C VAL A 288 -21.19 9.73 -17.88
N ASN A 289 -20.46 9.18 -18.86
CA ASN A 289 -18.99 9.24 -18.94
C ASN A 289 -18.59 10.29 -19.98
N GLY A 290 -17.36 10.78 -19.93
CA GLY A 290 -16.86 11.86 -20.77
C GLY A 290 -16.37 13.04 -19.94
N ALA A 291 -16.63 14.27 -20.38
CA ALA A 291 -16.18 15.47 -19.68
C ALA A 291 -17.35 16.36 -19.25
N VAL A 292 -17.31 16.81 -17.99
CA VAL A 292 -18.23 17.78 -17.41
C VAL A 292 -17.43 18.94 -16.84
N TRP A 293 -17.83 20.15 -17.20
CA TRP A 293 -17.19 21.39 -16.77
C TRP A 293 -17.94 21.98 -15.60
N PHE A 294 -17.21 22.48 -14.62
CA PHE A 294 -17.72 23.12 -13.42
C PHE A 294 -17.12 24.50 -13.27
N ARG A 295 -17.92 25.48 -12.83
CA ARG A 295 -17.49 26.85 -12.58
C ARG A 295 -18.01 27.35 -11.25
N LYS A 296 -17.14 28.05 -10.51
CA LYS A 296 -17.45 28.68 -9.23
C LYS A 296 -16.90 30.10 -9.22
N HIS A 297 -17.80 31.04 -8.97
CA HIS A 297 -17.44 32.41 -8.63
C HIS A 297 -17.17 32.52 -7.13
N ILE A 298 -16.05 33.16 -6.78
CA ILE A 298 -15.66 33.47 -5.41
C ILE A 298 -15.22 34.92 -5.31
N THR A 299 -15.51 35.56 -4.18
CA THR A 299 -15.05 36.92 -3.91
C THR A 299 -13.79 36.88 -3.05
N ILE A 300 -12.68 37.42 -3.57
CA ILE A 300 -11.39 37.50 -2.87
C ILE A 300 -11.23 38.89 -2.24
N PRO A 301 -11.05 38.98 -0.91
CA PRO A 301 -10.74 40.25 -0.24
C PRO A 301 -9.37 40.82 -0.63
N GLN A 302 -9.23 42.15 -0.62
CA GLN A 302 -7.98 42.84 -0.96
C GLN A 302 -6.74 42.34 -0.18
N HIS A 303 -6.90 41.94 1.09
CA HIS A 303 -5.79 41.50 1.94
C HIS A 303 -5.21 40.11 1.57
N MET A 304 -5.92 39.36 0.72
CA MET A 304 -5.47 38.06 0.20
C MET A 304 -4.67 38.19 -1.11
N ILE A 305 -4.68 39.36 -1.76
CA ILE A 305 -4.02 39.57 -3.06
C ILE A 305 -2.50 39.66 -2.89
N GLY A 306 -1.76 39.24 -3.93
CA GLY A 306 -0.28 39.31 -3.95
C GLY A 306 0.41 38.22 -3.14
N LYS A 307 -0.35 37.22 -2.65
CA LYS A 307 0.16 36.09 -1.86
C LYS A 307 -0.12 34.78 -2.60
N GLU A 308 0.76 33.80 -2.43
CA GLU A 308 0.54 32.46 -2.95
C GLU A 308 -0.70 31.85 -2.27
N ALA A 309 -1.54 31.22 -3.08
CA ALA A 309 -2.75 30.56 -2.63
C ALA A 309 -2.64 29.05 -2.84
N LYS A 310 -3.32 28.28 -1.99
CA LYS A 310 -3.44 26.81 -2.11
C LYS A 310 -4.89 26.45 -2.37
N LEU A 311 -5.14 25.78 -3.48
CA LEU A 311 -6.47 25.32 -3.88
C LEU A 311 -6.63 23.85 -3.53
N TRP A 312 -7.61 23.56 -2.68
CA TRP A 312 -7.97 22.21 -2.25
C TRP A 312 -9.35 21.88 -2.82
N LEU A 313 -9.42 20.81 -3.63
CA LEU A 313 -10.64 20.35 -4.29
C LEU A 313 -10.96 18.90 -3.92
N GLY A 314 -10.74 18.56 -2.65
CA GLY A 314 -11.02 17.25 -2.07
C GLY A 314 -10.45 16.11 -2.91
N ARG A 315 -11.32 15.20 -3.33
CA ARG A 315 -11.04 14.21 -4.38
C ARG A 315 -12.07 14.34 -5.49
N ILE A 316 -11.66 14.04 -6.71
CA ILE A 316 -12.51 14.08 -7.90
C ILE A 316 -12.42 12.70 -8.55
N VAL A 317 -13.53 12.21 -9.08
CA VAL A 317 -13.58 10.94 -9.82
C VAL A 317 -12.68 11.05 -11.05
N ASP A 318 -11.85 10.02 -11.24
CA ASP A 318 -10.85 9.90 -12.29
C ASP A 318 -9.94 11.13 -12.46
N GLN A 319 -10.18 11.99 -13.45
CA GLN A 319 -9.24 13.06 -13.81
C GLN A 319 -9.87 14.45 -13.76
N ASP A 320 -9.06 15.45 -13.43
CA ASP A 320 -9.45 16.86 -13.50
C ASP A 320 -8.40 17.74 -14.18
N HIS A 321 -8.85 18.86 -14.76
CA HIS A 321 -8.00 19.99 -15.17
C HIS A 321 -8.57 21.26 -14.54
N VAL A 322 -7.74 22.01 -13.82
CA VAL A 322 -8.19 23.14 -13.02
C VAL A 322 -7.59 24.44 -13.54
N TYR A 323 -8.44 25.45 -13.63
CA TYR A 323 -8.11 26.79 -14.05
C TYR A 323 -8.60 27.79 -13.01
N VAL A 324 -7.81 28.84 -12.77
CA VAL A 324 -8.21 29.99 -11.95
C VAL A 324 -8.09 31.23 -12.83
N ASN A 325 -9.19 31.96 -12.97
CA ASN A 325 -9.29 33.14 -13.83
C ASN A 325 -8.86 32.92 -15.30
N GLY A 326 -8.93 31.68 -15.80
CA GLY A 326 -8.48 31.33 -17.15
C GLY A 326 -7.12 30.64 -17.22
N GLU A 327 -6.29 30.76 -16.18
CA GLU A 327 -4.94 30.18 -16.17
C GLU A 327 -4.97 28.77 -15.60
N PHE A 328 -4.28 27.84 -16.25
CA PHE A 328 -4.15 26.46 -15.78
C PHE A 328 -3.28 26.39 -14.52
N VAL A 329 -3.80 25.79 -13.46
CA VAL A 329 -3.11 25.67 -12.17
C VAL A 329 -2.74 24.23 -11.80
N GLY A 330 -3.32 23.23 -12.47
CA GLY A 330 -2.94 21.84 -12.26
C GLY A 330 -3.94 20.80 -12.74
N THR A 331 -3.50 19.54 -12.65
CA THR A 331 -4.27 18.35 -13.01
C THR A 331 -3.87 17.18 -12.11
N THR A 332 -4.81 16.26 -11.88
CA THR A 332 -4.55 14.95 -11.29
C THR A 332 -5.24 13.90 -12.13
N GLY A 333 -4.52 12.83 -12.51
CA GLY A 333 -4.96 11.88 -13.54
C GLY A 333 -5.79 10.67 -13.08
N TYR A 334 -6.07 10.50 -11.78
CA TYR A 334 -6.89 9.38 -11.29
C TYR A 334 -7.55 9.71 -9.93
N GLN A 335 -8.53 8.91 -9.50
CA GLN A 335 -9.47 9.28 -8.44
C GLN A 335 -8.88 9.47 -7.02
N TYR A 336 -7.81 8.75 -6.67
CA TYR A 336 -7.43 8.60 -5.25
C TYR A 336 -6.57 9.72 -4.64
N PRO A 337 -5.70 10.46 -5.35
CA PRO A 337 -4.95 11.55 -4.73
C PRO A 337 -5.87 12.72 -4.38
N PRO A 338 -5.64 13.39 -3.24
CA PRO A 338 -6.33 14.65 -2.97
C PRO A 338 -5.89 15.71 -3.99
N ARG A 339 -6.82 16.56 -4.43
CA ARG A 339 -6.59 17.64 -5.38
C ARG A 339 -6.05 18.86 -4.64
N LYS A 340 -4.75 19.08 -4.78
CA LYS A 340 -4.02 20.18 -4.12
C LYS A 340 -3.18 20.89 -5.17
N TYR A 341 -3.53 22.14 -5.47
CA TYR A 341 -2.87 22.94 -6.51
C TYR A 341 -2.35 24.25 -5.91
N ALA A 342 -1.14 24.64 -6.31
CA ALA A 342 -0.62 25.96 -6.01
C ALA A 342 -1.22 26.97 -7.00
N VAL A 343 -1.60 28.14 -6.49
CA VAL A 343 -2.18 29.24 -7.25
C VAL A 343 -1.24 30.43 -7.10
N GLY A 344 -0.68 30.89 -8.23
CA GLY A 344 0.32 31.94 -8.26
C GLY A 344 -0.16 33.25 -7.62
N ASN A 345 0.77 33.99 -7.02
CA ASN A 345 0.48 35.20 -6.24
C ASN A 345 -0.10 36.37 -7.05
N GLN A 346 0.05 36.35 -8.38
CA GLN A 346 -0.52 37.33 -9.31
C GLN A 346 -1.86 36.90 -9.90
N LEU A 347 -2.30 35.66 -9.64
CA LEU A 347 -3.44 35.08 -10.34
C LEU A 347 -4.79 35.50 -9.74
N LEU A 348 -4.83 35.71 -8.42
CA LEU A 348 -6.02 36.21 -7.74
C LEU A 348 -6.12 37.72 -7.88
N LYS A 349 -7.33 38.22 -8.14
CA LYS A 349 -7.67 39.65 -8.17
C LYS A 349 -8.63 40.00 -7.05
N SER A 350 -8.67 41.25 -6.61
CA SER A 350 -9.66 41.69 -5.62
C SER A 350 -11.07 41.62 -6.21
N GLY A 351 -12.04 41.17 -5.42
CA GLY A 351 -13.42 40.99 -5.89
C GLY A 351 -13.65 39.63 -6.56
N ASP A 352 -14.43 39.60 -7.63
CA ASP A 352 -14.86 38.36 -8.28
C ASP A 352 -13.71 37.61 -8.96
N ASN A 353 -13.63 36.30 -8.74
CA ASN A 353 -12.67 35.38 -9.34
C ASN A 353 -13.41 34.10 -9.72
N THR A 354 -12.93 33.41 -10.75
CA THR A 354 -13.52 32.15 -11.19
C THR A 354 -12.56 31.00 -11.00
N ILE A 355 -13.07 29.90 -10.46
CA ILE A 355 -12.44 28.58 -10.50
C ILE A 355 -13.21 27.73 -11.51
N THR A 356 -12.51 27.21 -12.52
CA THR A 356 -13.07 26.31 -13.52
C THR A 356 -12.42 24.94 -13.39
N VAL A 357 -13.23 23.89 -13.34
CA VAL A 357 -12.75 22.50 -13.23
C VAL A 357 -13.38 21.69 -14.36
N ARG A 358 -12.55 21.14 -15.26
CA ARG A 358 -12.97 20.11 -16.19
C ARG A 358 -12.76 18.75 -15.55
N VAL A 359 -13.84 18.02 -15.28
CA VAL A 359 -13.78 16.66 -14.74
C VAL A 359 -13.98 15.67 -15.89
N ILE A 360 -13.07 14.71 -16.01
CA ILE A 360 -13.14 13.60 -16.96
C ILE A 360 -13.47 12.33 -16.18
N ASN A 361 -14.60 11.71 -16.49
CA ASN A 361 -15.05 10.44 -15.93
C ASN A 361 -14.90 9.36 -16.99
N GLU A 362 -14.04 8.39 -16.76
CA GLU A 362 -13.76 7.30 -17.70
C GLU A 362 -14.88 6.25 -17.68
N GLN A 363 -15.42 5.96 -16.49
CA GLN A 363 -16.51 5.02 -16.30
C GLN A 363 -17.18 5.18 -14.92
N GLY A 364 -18.45 4.82 -14.82
CA GLY A 364 -19.16 4.78 -13.53
C GLY A 364 -19.68 6.16 -13.10
N LYS A 365 -19.78 6.39 -11.78
CA LYS A 365 -20.35 7.61 -11.21
C LYS A 365 -19.31 8.72 -11.14
N GLY A 366 -19.43 9.73 -11.99
CA GLY A 366 -18.55 10.89 -11.95
C GLY A 366 -18.99 11.98 -10.98
N GLY A 367 -18.02 12.73 -10.46
CA GLY A 367 -18.27 13.85 -9.55
C GLY A 367 -17.12 14.15 -8.58
N PHE A 368 -17.48 14.80 -7.48
CA PHE A 368 -16.61 15.24 -6.40
C PHE A 368 -16.93 14.43 -5.14
N ILE A 369 -15.91 13.86 -4.51
CA ILE A 369 -16.07 12.95 -3.37
C ILE A 369 -16.53 13.73 -2.13
N LEU A 370 -17.68 13.32 -1.56
CA LEU A 370 -18.25 13.88 -0.33
C LEU A 370 -17.27 13.80 0.85
N ASP A 371 -17.45 14.63 1.88
CA ASP A 371 -16.67 14.66 3.14
C ASP A 371 -15.14 14.79 2.96
N LYS A 372 -14.70 15.40 1.86
CA LYS A 372 -13.31 15.81 1.62
C LYS A 372 -13.21 17.35 1.69
N PRO A 373 -12.03 17.92 1.96
CA PRO A 373 -11.88 19.38 2.07
C PRO A 373 -11.92 20.09 0.71
N TYR A 374 -12.81 21.07 0.57
CA TYR A 374 -12.92 21.95 -0.60
C TYR A 374 -12.76 23.41 -0.16
N PHE A 375 -11.57 24.00 -0.34
CA PHE A 375 -11.31 25.38 0.04
C PHE A 375 -10.16 26.01 -0.75
N LEU A 376 -10.13 27.34 -0.82
CA LEU A 376 -8.95 28.11 -1.19
C LEU A 376 -8.32 28.68 0.08
N ALA A 377 -7.01 28.53 0.26
CA ALA A 377 -6.28 29.08 1.40
C ALA A 377 -5.23 30.10 0.97
N VAL A 378 -5.16 31.23 1.67
CA VAL A 378 -4.12 32.25 1.54
C VAL A 378 -3.57 32.56 2.94
N GLY A 379 -2.36 32.07 3.22
CA GLY A 379 -1.84 32.12 4.59
C GLY A 379 -2.72 31.35 5.57
N LYS A 380 -3.36 32.05 6.51
CA LYS A 380 -4.28 31.46 7.51
C LYS A 380 -5.75 31.62 7.11
N ASP A 381 -6.03 32.46 6.14
CA ASP A 381 -7.39 32.77 5.72
C ASP A 381 -7.87 31.73 4.70
N THR A 382 -9.15 31.36 4.76
CA THR A 382 -9.74 30.36 3.87
C THR A 382 -11.06 30.85 3.27
N ILE A 383 -11.36 30.36 2.06
CA ILE A 383 -12.65 30.52 1.39
C ILE A 383 -13.20 29.12 1.14
N ASP A 384 -14.39 28.86 1.68
CA ASP A 384 -15.11 27.60 1.45
C ASP A 384 -15.54 27.50 -0.02
N LEU A 385 -15.25 26.36 -0.63
CA LEU A 385 -15.59 26.08 -2.01
C LEU A 385 -16.78 25.14 -2.14
N GLN A 386 -17.38 24.71 -1.03
CA GLN A 386 -18.56 23.85 -1.06
C GLN A 386 -19.83 24.60 -1.50
N GLY A 387 -20.88 23.83 -1.76
CA GLY A 387 -22.21 24.34 -2.12
C GLY A 387 -22.41 24.38 -3.63
N LYS A 388 -23.18 25.36 -4.10
CA LYS A 388 -23.61 25.43 -5.51
C LYS A 388 -22.46 25.80 -6.44
N TRP A 389 -22.30 25.03 -7.50
CA TRP A 389 -21.43 25.28 -8.64
C TRP A 389 -22.26 25.25 -9.91
N LYS A 390 -21.89 26.06 -10.88
CA LYS A 390 -22.40 25.95 -12.25
C LYS A 390 -21.74 24.74 -12.91
N TYR A 391 -22.48 23.98 -13.71
CA TYR A 391 -21.92 22.89 -14.50
C TYR A 391 -22.53 22.79 -15.89
N LYS A 392 -21.75 22.22 -16.82
CA LYS A 392 -22.17 22.00 -18.20
C LYS A 392 -21.50 20.77 -18.78
N LEU A 393 -22.28 19.95 -19.48
CA LEU A 393 -21.78 18.79 -20.20
C LEU A 393 -20.90 19.24 -21.38
N GLY A 394 -19.66 18.77 -21.42
CA GLY A 394 -18.73 19.00 -22.53
C GLY A 394 -18.90 17.96 -23.64
N VAL A 395 -18.87 16.68 -23.27
CA VAL A 395 -18.99 15.53 -24.19
C VAL A 395 -19.45 14.28 -23.44
N ILE A 396 -20.25 13.44 -24.11
CA ILE A 396 -20.59 12.08 -23.68
C ILE A 396 -19.68 11.08 -24.41
N MET A 397 -19.08 10.17 -23.64
CA MET A 397 -18.23 9.10 -24.12
C MET A 397 -18.76 7.73 -23.73
N LYS A 398 -18.39 6.71 -24.50
CA LYS A 398 -18.53 5.31 -24.05
C LYS A 398 -17.56 5.06 -22.87
N PRO A 399 -17.89 4.16 -21.94
CA PRO A 399 -16.97 3.78 -20.86
C PRO A 399 -15.60 3.37 -21.41
N LEU A 400 -14.52 3.89 -20.82
CA LEU A 400 -13.15 3.48 -21.15
C LEU A 400 -12.76 2.28 -20.30
N ARG A 401 -12.53 1.14 -20.96
CA ARG A 401 -11.93 -0.02 -20.28
C ARG A 401 -10.51 0.34 -19.84
N GLY A 402 -10.26 0.28 -18.54
CA GLY A 402 -8.95 0.52 -17.92
C GLY A 402 -7.82 -0.34 -18.52
N PRO A 403 -6.55 0.06 -18.32
CA PRO A 403 -5.41 -0.65 -18.85
C PRO A 403 -5.20 -1.99 -18.12
N THR A 404 -4.54 -2.91 -18.80
CA THR A 404 -4.00 -4.12 -18.19
C THR A 404 -2.75 -3.75 -17.42
N PHE A 405 -2.79 -3.94 -16.10
CA PHE A 405 -1.61 -3.71 -15.28
C PHE A 405 -0.69 -4.92 -15.32
N VAL A 406 0.17 -4.97 -16.34
CA VAL A 406 1.14 -6.06 -16.56
C VAL A 406 1.94 -6.32 -15.28
N ARG A 407 2.42 -5.29 -14.60
CA ARG A 407 3.19 -5.40 -13.35
C ARG A 407 2.47 -6.10 -12.18
N TRP A 408 1.14 -6.24 -12.22
CA TRP A 408 0.37 -6.94 -11.19
C TRP A 408 0.21 -8.44 -11.47
N LYS A 409 0.75 -8.93 -12.59
CA LYS A 409 0.57 -10.33 -12.96
C LYS A 409 1.36 -11.26 -12.03
N PRO A 410 0.90 -12.51 -11.87
CA PRO A 410 1.44 -13.41 -10.86
C PRO A 410 2.97 -13.55 -10.95
N SER A 411 3.64 -13.71 -9.81
CA SER A 411 5.10 -13.82 -9.63
C SER A 411 5.98 -12.63 -10.06
N GLY A 412 5.46 -11.69 -10.83
CA GLY A 412 6.22 -10.58 -11.38
C GLY A 412 7.01 -9.81 -10.31
N LEU A 413 6.33 -9.43 -9.24
CA LEU A 413 6.90 -8.64 -8.14
C LEU A 413 7.77 -9.50 -7.22
N TYR A 414 7.37 -10.74 -6.93
CA TYR A 414 8.19 -11.67 -6.16
C TYR A 414 9.61 -11.75 -6.73
N ASN A 415 9.73 -11.98 -8.05
CA ASN A 415 10.99 -12.19 -8.73
C ASN A 415 11.97 -11.01 -8.64
N LYS A 416 11.47 -9.77 -8.53
CA LYS A 416 12.28 -8.55 -8.58
C LYS A 416 12.31 -7.75 -7.28
N MET A 417 11.33 -7.93 -6.40
CA MET A 417 11.18 -7.16 -5.17
C MET A 417 11.34 -8.00 -3.91
N ILE A 418 11.15 -9.32 -3.98
CA ILE A 418 11.24 -10.23 -2.83
C ILE A 418 12.45 -11.15 -2.94
N SER A 419 12.61 -11.84 -4.07
CA SER A 419 13.70 -12.79 -4.28
C SER A 419 15.10 -12.20 -4.05
N PRO A 420 15.40 -10.94 -4.46
CA PRO A 420 16.68 -10.31 -4.14
C PRO A 420 16.97 -10.11 -2.65
N LEU A 421 15.96 -10.22 -1.79
CA LEU A 421 16.04 -9.96 -0.35
C LEU A 421 16.26 -11.23 0.47
N LEU A 422 16.14 -12.42 -0.13
CA LEU A 422 16.09 -13.71 0.58
C LEU A 422 17.36 -14.04 1.37
N ASN A 423 18.51 -13.51 0.95
CA ASN A 423 19.77 -13.69 1.66
C ASN A 423 19.93 -12.77 2.88
N TYR A 424 19.05 -11.79 3.05
CA TYR A 424 19.08 -10.83 4.15
C TYR A 424 18.38 -11.40 5.38
N ASN A 425 19.06 -11.41 6.53
CA ASN A 425 18.46 -11.80 7.80
C ASN A 425 17.44 -10.73 8.25
N ILE A 426 16.26 -11.18 8.70
CA ILE A 426 15.16 -10.30 9.14
C ILE A 426 14.61 -10.74 10.50
N LYS A 427 14.04 -9.78 11.25
CA LYS A 427 13.25 -10.03 12.47
C LYS A 427 11.87 -10.54 12.12
N GLY A 428 11.26 -10.06 11.04
CA GLY A 428 9.92 -10.44 10.59
C GLY A 428 9.43 -9.63 9.39
N ALA A 429 8.14 -9.77 9.06
CA ALA A 429 7.48 -9.03 7.99
C ALA A 429 6.19 -8.36 8.48
N ILE A 430 5.94 -7.14 8.00
CA ILE A 430 4.65 -6.46 8.09
C ILE A 430 4.01 -6.35 6.70
N TRP A 431 2.71 -6.63 6.63
CA TRP A 431 1.98 -6.77 5.37
C TRP A 431 0.64 -6.01 5.38
N TYR A 432 0.42 -5.15 4.38
CA TYR A 432 -0.89 -4.50 4.21
C TYR A 432 -1.35 -4.61 2.76
N GLN A 433 -2.21 -5.60 2.52
CA GLN A 433 -2.82 -5.89 1.24
C GLN A 433 -4.13 -6.66 1.41
N GLY A 434 -4.98 -6.57 0.39
CA GLY A 434 -6.20 -7.35 0.27
C GLY A 434 -7.20 -6.69 -0.66
N GLU A 435 -7.13 -5.37 -0.82
CA GLU A 435 -8.13 -4.61 -1.57
C GLU A 435 -8.19 -5.04 -3.04
N SER A 436 -7.04 -5.38 -3.65
CA SER A 436 -7.00 -5.89 -5.03
C SER A 436 -7.55 -7.32 -5.19
N ASN A 437 -7.64 -8.09 -4.11
CA ASN A 437 -8.24 -9.43 -4.12
C ASN A 437 -9.71 -9.42 -3.64
N ALA A 438 -10.23 -8.27 -3.20
CA ALA A 438 -11.61 -8.17 -2.70
C ALA A 438 -12.67 -8.43 -3.78
N GLY A 439 -12.31 -8.40 -5.07
CA GLY A 439 -13.18 -8.89 -6.14
C GLY A 439 -13.37 -10.41 -6.13
N HIS A 440 -12.37 -11.17 -5.66
CA HIS A 440 -12.32 -12.64 -5.69
C HIS A 440 -11.81 -13.18 -4.34
N PRO A 441 -12.54 -12.94 -3.23
CA PRO A 441 -12.07 -13.25 -1.88
C PRO A 441 -11.93 -14.76 -1.62
N ASP A 442 -12.62 -15.62 -2.37
CA ASP A 442 -12.51 -17.08 -2.24
C ASP A 442 -11.09 -17.58 -2.50
N LEU A 443 -10.43 -17.09 -3.56
CA LEU A 443 -9.06 -17.46 -3.86
C LEU A 443 -8.09 -16.99 -2.75
N TYR A 444 -8.40 -15.86 -2.12
CA TYR A 444 -7.56 -15.25 -1.08
C TYR A 444 -7.45 -16.09 0.20
N PHE A 445 -8.47 -16.90 0.52
CA PHE A 445 -8.39 -17.85 1.63
C PHE A 445 -7.21 -18.82 1.50
N ASP A 446 -6.84 -19.15 0.27
CA ASP A 446 -5.77 -20.11 -0.02
C ASP A 446 -4.47 -19.41 -0.43
N THR A 447 -4.52 -18.37 -1.28
CA THR A 447 -3.30 -17.73 -1.80
C THR A 447 -2.55 -16.93 -0.75
N PHE A 448 -3.24 -16.28 0.19
CA PHE A 448 -2.56 -15.50 1.24
C PHE A 448 -1.75 -16.37 2.23
N PRO A 449 -2.30 -17.41 2.87
CA PRO A 449 -1.49 -18.30 3.70
C PRO A 449 -0.44 -19.07 2.88
N ALA A 450 -0.69 -19.37 1.59
CA ALA A 450 0.31 -19.98 0.73
C ALA A 450 1.50 -19.05 0.46
N MET A 451 1.26 -17.75 0.25
CA MET A 451 2.32 -16.75 0.09
C MET A 451 3.20 -16.65 1.34
N ILE A 452 2.60 -16.59 2.54
CA ILE A 452 3.34 -16.56 3.82
C ILE A 452 4.26 -17.78 3.95
N ASN A 453 3.73 -18.97 3.66
CA ASN A 453 4.51 -20.21 3.73
C ASN A 453 5.59 -20.27 2.65
N ASN A 454 5.32 -19.76 1.44
CA ASN A 454 6.31 -19.64 0.38
C ASN A 454 7.48 -18.75 0.82
N TRP A 455 7.21 -17.55 1.34
CA TRP A 455 8.27 -16.66 1.82
C TRP A 455 9.08 -17.30 2.94
N ARG A 456 8.43 -17.93 3.92
CA ARG A 456 9.14 -18.64 5.00
C ARG A 456 10.04 -19.76 4.48
N ALA A 457 9.57 -20.52 3.50
CA ALA A 457 10.34 -21.58 2.86
C ALA A 457 11.56 -21.03 2.11
N ASP A 458 11.40 -19.94 1.39
CA ASP A 458 12.45 -19.35 0.56
C ASP A 458 13.51 -18.61 1.40
N TRP A 459 13.09 -17.90 2.45
CA TRP A 459 14.01 -17.22 3.38
C TRP A 459 14.76 -18.20 4.27
N GLN A 460 14.19 -19.37 4.56
CA GLN A 460 14.77 -20.38 5.46
C GLN A 460 15.08 -19.86 6.88
N LEU A 461 14.29 -18.89 7.36
CA LEU A 461 14.38 -18.32 8.72
C LEU A 461 13.28 -18.84 9.64
N GLY A 462 12.82 -20.06 9.39
CA GLY A 462 11.73 -20.69 10.13
C GLY A 462 10.41 -19.92 10.02
N ASN A 463 9.58 -20.02 11.05
CA ASN A 463 8.30 -19.30 11.13
C ASN A 463 8.53 -17.90 11.70
N PHE A 464 9.29 -17.03 11.02
CA PHE A 464 9.46 -15.64 11.48
C PHE A 464 8.09 -14.93 11.64
N PRO A 465 7.97 -13.93 12.55
CA PRO A 465 6.76 -13.16 12.75
C PRO A 465 6.24 -12.58 11.43
N PHE A 466 5.00 -12.94 11.07
CA PHE A 466 4.32 -12.38 9.91
C PHE A 466 3.06 -11.65 10.38
N ILE A 467 3.10 -10.33 10.34
CA ILE A 467 2.08 -9.47 10.93
C ILE A 467 1.37 -8.71 9.81
N TYR A 468 0.05 -8.72 9.78
CA TYR A 468 -0.69 -8.09 8.69
C TYR A 468 -1.87 -7.26 9.17
N VAL A 469 -2.39 -6.43 8.27
CA VAL A 469 -3.53 -5.55 8.53
C VAL A 469 -4.80 -6.18 7.96
N GLN A 470 -5.84 -6.31 8.79
CA GLN A 470 -7.19 -6.65 8.32
C GLN A 470 -7.80 -5.42 7.65
N LEU A 471 -8.46 -5.56 6.50
CA LEU A 471 -8.92 -4.38 5.74
C LEU A 471 -9.80 -3.43 6.55
N ALA A 472 -9.58 -2.12 6.37
CA ALA A 472 -10.37 -1.06 6.96
C ALA A 472 -11.81 -1.05 6.42
N ASN A 473 -12.71 -0.32 7.08
CA ASN A 473 -14.03 -0.01 6.52
C ASN A 473 -13.92 0.92 5.30
N TYR A 474 -14.70 0.63 4.27
CA TYR A 474 -14.72 1.38 3.01
C TYR A 474 -16.09 1.21 2.34
N MET A 475 -16.52 2.18 1.53
CA MET A 475 -17.83 2.29 0.87
C MET A 475 -18.98 2.69 1.82
N ALA A 476 -20.19 2.85 1.25
CA ALA A 476 -21.38 3.24 2.00
C ALA A 476 -21.77 2.18 3.04
N GLU A 477 -22.31 2.63 4.17
CA GLU A 477 -22.88 1.71 5.16
C GLU A 477 -24.15 1.05 4.61
N THR A 478 -24.35 -0.22 4.97
CA THR A 478 -25.62 -0.93 4.78
C THR A 478 -26.30 -1.15 6.12
N ASP A 479 -27.61 -0.91 6.18
CA ASP A 479 -28.40 -1.10 7.39
C ASP A 479 -29.06 -2.48 7.45
N GLN A 480 -29.00 -3.30 6.39
CA GLN A 480 -29.58 -4.66 6.34
C GLN A 480 -28.48 -5.70 6.11
N PRO A 481 -28.69 -6.96 6.56
CA PRO A 481 -27.79 -8.06 6.22
C PRO A 481 -27.60 -8.17 4.70
N THR A 482 -26.36 -8.15 4.26
CA THR A 482 -25.98 -8.22 2.85
C THR A 482 -24.73 -9.08 2.71
N GLU A 483 -24.60 -9.78 1.58
CA GLU A 483 -23.30 -10.37 1.24
C GLU A 483 -22.29 -9.28 0.94
N SER A 484 -21.04 -9.49 1.37
CA SER A 484 -19.95 -8.53 1.24
C SER A 484 -18.66 -9.29 0.95
N ASN A 485 -18.12 -9.11 -0.25
CA ASN A 485 -16.82 -9.68 -0.59
C ASN A 485 -15.71 -9.06 0.26
N TRP A 486 -15.86 -7.80 0.67
CA TRP A 486 -14.91 -7.12 1.54
C TRP A 486 -14.88 -7.76 2.94
N ALA A 487 -16.05 -8.05 3.53
CA ALA A 487 -16.15 -8.79 4.78
C ALA A 487 -15.63 -10.24 4.65
N LYS A 488 -15.91 -10.89 3.53
CA LYS A 488 -15.38 -12.23 3.22
C LYS A 488 -13.86 -12.24 3.11
N LEU A 489 -13.25 -11.21 2.53
CA LEU A 489 -11.79 -11.07 2.53
C LEU A 489 -11.23 -10.80 3.94
N ARG A 490 -11.91 -9.98 4.76
CA ARG A 490 -11.53 -9.82 6.19
C ARG A 490 -11.60 -11.15 6.94
N GLN A 491 -12.57 -12.01 6.62
CA GLN A 491 -12.67 -13.35 7.17
C GLN A 491 -11.48 -14.23 6.73
N ALA A 492 -11.04 -14.15 5.47
CA ALA A 492 -9.83 -14.83 5.01
C ALA A 492 -8.57 -14.36 5.78
N GLN A 493 -8.45 -13.05 6.01
CA GLN A 493 -7.39 -12.48 6.85
C GLN A 493 -7.48 -13.00 8.29
N LEU A 494 -8.67 -13.01 8.91
CA LEU A 494 -8.86 -13.57 10.25
C LEU A 494 -8.47 -15.06 10.31
N GLN A 495 -8.87 -15.86 9.33
CA GLN A 495 -8.56 -17.29 9.29
C GLN A 495 -7.08 -17.58 9.04
N THR A 496 -6.34 -16.65 8.45
CA THR A 496 -4.89 -16.77 8.26
C THR A 496 -4.14 -16.82 9.59
N LEU A 497 -4.74 -16.36 10.70
CA LEU A 497 -4.20 -16.50 12.06
C LEU A 497 -4.01 -17.96 12.51
N LYS A 498 -4.56 -18.95 11.78
CA LYS A 498 -4.28 -20.37 12.01
C LYS A 498 -2.80 -20.73 11.73
N LEU A 499 -2.10 -19.95 10.91
CA LEU A 499 -0.68 -20.14 10.69
C LEU A 499 0.13 -19.73 11.94
N PRO A 500 1.20 -20.49 12.29
CA PRO A 500 2.00 -20.17 13.45
C PRO A 500 2.72 -18.83 13.28
N ASN A 501 2.99 -18.17 14.42
CA ASN A 501 3.70 -16.89 14.51
C ASN A 501 3.14 -15.80 13.58
N THR A 502 1.81 -15.70 13.52
CA THR A 502 1.09 -14.64 12.80
C THR A 502 0.35 -13.71 13.75
N GLY A 503 0.15 -12.48 13.31
CA GLY A 503 -0.58 -11.43 14.04
C GLY A 503 -1.38 -10.57 13.09
N MET A 504 -2.50 -10.01 13.56
CA MET A 504 -3.42 -9.25 12.72
C MET A 504 -3.85 -7.96 13.40
N ALA A 505 -3.49 -6.83 12.81
CA ALA A 505 -4.01 -5.53 13.19
C ALA A 505 -5.42 -5.33 12.60
N VAL A 506 -6.45 -5.37 13.45
CA VAL A 506 -7.82 -5.01 13.07
C VAL A 506 -7.91 -3.49 12.97
N ILE A 507 -8.46 -2.94 11.89
CA ILE A 507 -8.53 -1.48 11.67
C ILE A 507 -9.87 -1.00 11.09
N THR A 508 -10.96 -1.73 11.37
CA THR A 508 -12.32 -1.42 10.91
C THR A 508 -12.90 -0.11 11.46
N ASP A 509 -12.25 0.48 12.46
CA ASP A 509 -12.56 1.78 13.06
C ASP A 509 -11.66 2.91 12.55
N LEU A 510 -10.63 2.61 11.75
CA LEU A 510 -9.66 3.58 11.23
C LEU A 510 -9.88 3.95 9.76
N GLY A 511 -10.80 3.25 9.07
CA GLY A 511 -11.11 3.45 7.66
C GLY A 511 -12.07 4.61 7.39
N GLU A 512 -12.15 4.99 6.12
CA GLU A 512 -12.98 6.09 5.64
C GLU A 512 -13.98 5.52 4.61
N TRP A 513 -15.25 5.87 4.72
CA TRP A 513 -16.29 5.35 3.82
C TRP A 513 -16.07 5.77 2.36
N ASN A 514 -15.47 6.94 2.15
CA ASN A 514 -15.24 7.59 0.87
C ASN A 514 -13.78 7.46 0.37
N ASP A 515 -12.91 6.80 1.12
CA ASP A 515 -11.50 6.68 0.80
C ASP A 515 -10.91 5.32 1.21
N ILE A 516 -10.40 4.60 0.22
CA ILE A 516 -9.75 3.31 0.42
C ILE A 516 -8.38 3.44 1.11
N HIS A 517 -7.82 4.66 1.17
CA HIS A 517 -6.52 4.96 1.75
C HIS A 517 -6.67 5.77 3.04
N PRO A 518 -7.05 5.16 4.18
CA PRO A 518 -7.27 5.89 5.42
C PRO A 518 -6.01 6.63 5.87
N LEU A 519 -6.17 7.86 6.32
CA LEU A 519 -5.05 8.72 6.72
C LEU A 519 -4.52 8.42 8.13
N ASN A 520 -5.27 7.68 8.96
CA ASN A 520 -4.81 7.28 10.30
C ASN A 520 -3.77 6.14 10.24
N LYS A 521 -2.59 6.41 9.65
CA LYS A 521 -1.50 5.42 9.58
C LYS A 521 -0.76 5.23 10.90
N GLU A 522 -0.84 6.19 11.81
CA GLU A 522 -0.22 6.09 13.14
C GLU A 522 -0.81 4.93 13.94
N ASP A 523 -2.14 4.88 14.08
CA ASP A 523 -2.79 3.78 14.81
C ASP A 523 -2.67 2.42 14.09
N VAL A 524 -2.58 2.41 12.75
CA VAL A 524 -2.29 1.18 11.99
C VAL A 524 -0.88 0.66 12.35
N GLY A 525 0.13 1.52 12.27
CA GLY A 525 1.51 1.17 12.61
C GLY A 525 1.66 0.71 14.07
N LYS A 526 0.98 1.39 14.99
CA LYS A 526 0.94 1.04 16.42
C LYS A 526 0.31 -0.33 16.68
N ARG A 527 -0.80 -0.66 16.01
CA ARG A 527 -1.45 -1.98 16.15
C ARG A 527 -0.57 -3.11 15.59
N LEU A 528 0.16 -2.85 14.51
CA LEU A 528 1.19 -3.78 14.01
C LEU A 528 2.33 -3.95 15.03
N ALA A 529 2.77 -2.87 15.66
CA ALA A 529 3.83 -2.90 16.67
C ALA A 529 3.41 -3.68 17.92
N GLN A 530 2.16 -3.56 18.34
CA GLN A 530 1.59 -4.39 19.42
C GLN A 530 1.66 -5.89 19.09
N GLU A 531 1.28 -6.30 17.88
CA GLU A 531 1.47 -7.69 17.46
C GLU A 531 2.95 -8.11 17.45
N ALA A 532 3.86 -7.20 17.10
CA ALA A 532 5.30 -7.46 17.17
C ALA A 532 5.78 -7.63 18.62
N TYR A 533 5.30 -6.83 19.58
CA TYR A 533 5.62 -7.00 21.00
C TYR A 533 5.35 -8.44 21.46
N ARG A 534 4.19 -8.99 21.07
CA ARG A 534 3.77 -10.34 21.42
C ARG A 534 4.61 -11.41 20.69
N LEU A 535 4.78 -11.26 19.38
CA LEU A 535 5.33 -12.32 18.51
C LEU A 535 6.86 -12.29 18.42
N ALA A 536 7.44 -11.10 18.34
CA ALA A 536 8.87 -10.89 18.09
C ALA A 536 9.67 -10.59 19.37
N TYR A 537 9.01 -10.06 20.41
CA TYR A 537 9.62 -9.69 21.69
C TYR A 537 9.09 -10.49 22.90
N GLY A 538 8.12 -11.39 22.69
CA GLY A 538 7.66 -12.34 23.71
C GLY A 538 6.84 -11.73 24.84
N GLU A 539 6.28 -10.53 24.65
CA GLU A 539 5.46 -9.88 25.67
C GLU A 539 4.10 -10.57 25.84
N SER A 540 3.74 -10.86 27.09
CA SER A 540 2.49 -11.56 27.44
C SER A 540 1.31 -10.64 27.70
N LYS A 541 1.55 -9.37 28.06
CA LYS A 541 0.50 -8.40 28.46
C LYS A 541 0.33 -7.30 27.42
N VAL A 542 0.02 -7.68 26.19
CA VAL A 542 -0.20 -6.75 25.08
C VAL A 542 -1.69 -6.50 24.90
N LYS A 543 -2.07 -5.24 24.69
CA LYS A 543 -3.44 -4.87 24.31
C LYS A 543 -3.62 -5.15 22.83
N LEU A 544 -4.45 -6.13 22.49
CA LEU A 544 -4.74 -6.54 21.12
C LEU A 544 -6.24 -6.46 20.83
N CYS A 545 -6.58 -6.39 19.55
CA CYS A 545 -7.98 -6.38 19.11
C CYS A 545 -8.61 -7.76 19.37
N PRO A 546 -9.80 -7.84 20.00
CA PRO A 546 -10.40 -9.14 20.26
C PRO A 546 -10.82 -9.87 18.98
N ILE A 547 -10.67 -11.19 19.01
CA ILE A 547 -11.04 -12.09 17.91
C ILE A 547 -11.88 -13.26 18.45
N PRO A 548 -12.80 -13.84 17.66
CA PRO A 548 -13.54 -15.01 18.11
C PRO A 548 -12.59 -16.20 18.31
N GLU A 549 -12.71 -16.89 19.45
CA GLU A 549 -11.91 -18.07 19.77
C GLU A 549 -12.73 -19.35 19.76
N LYS A 550 -13.91 -19.32 20.38
CA LYS A 550 -14.80 -20.49 20.53
C LYS A 550 -16.25 -20.07 20.36
N SER A 551 -17.04 -20.96 19.81
CA SER A 551 -18.49 -20.81 19.68
C SER A 551 -19.23 -22.01 20.24
N GLN A 552 -20.43 -21.77 20.77
CA GLN A 552 -21.36 -22.81 21.22
C GLN A 552 -22.73 -22.51 20.61
N PHE A 553 -23.16 -23.36 19.70
CA PHE A 553 -24.48 -23.29 19.08
C PHE A 553 -25.50 -24.06 19.93
N GLU A 554 -26.42 -23.32 20.55
CA GLU A 554 -27.51 -23.86 21.36
C GLU A 554 -28.85 -23.62 20.66
N ASN A 555 -29.93 -24.24 21.14
CA ASN A 555 -31.25 -23.91 20.63
C ASN A 555 -31.54 -22.41 20.86
N LYS A 556 -31.95 -21.72 19.79
CA LYS A 556 -32.26 -20.27 19.71
C LYS A 556 -31.11 -19.28 19.93
N LYS A 557 -29.91 -19.70 20.34
CA LYS A 557 -28.81 -18.76 20.64
C LYS A 557 -27.42 -19.32 20.35
N VAL A 558 -26.47 -18.43 20.10
CA VAL A 558 -25.06 -18.74 19.92
C VAL A 558 -24.25 -17.98 20.96
N LYS A 559 -23.37 -18.67 21.69
CA LYS A 559 -22.41 -18.03 22.60
C LYS A 559 -21.05 -18.01 21.94
N ILE A 560 -20.39 -16.86 21.96
CA ILE A 560 -19.07 -16.64 21.35
C ILE A 560 -18.13 -16.16 22.44
N THR A 561 -16.99 -16.83 22.60
CA THR A 561 -15.90 -16.42 23.49
C THR A 561 -14.83 -15.74 22.66
N PHE A 562 -14.33 -14.59 23.15
CA PHE A 562 -13.32 -13.80 22.46
C PHE A 562 -11.95 -13.93 23.13
N ARG A 563 -10.91 -14.12 22.32
CA ARG A 563 -9.52 -13.98 22.74
C ARG A 563 -9.15 -12.49 22.83
N TYR A 564 -8.15 -12.17 23.66
CA TYR A 564 -7.68 -10.80 23.91
C TYR A 564 -8.75 -9.87 24.50
N ALA A 565 -9.74 -10.47 25.17
CA ALA A 565 -10.82 -9.80 25.86
C ALA A 565 -10.74 -10.01 27.38
N ASP A 566 -9.54 -10.23 27.94
CA ASP A 566 -9.33 -10.58 29.36
C ASP A 566 -9.85 -9.49 30.32
N LEU A 567 -9.82 -8.23 29.88
CA LEU A 567 -10.38 -7.11 30.64
C LEU A 567 -11.90 -6.95 30.43
N GLY A 568 -12.53 -7.78 29.60
CA GLY A 568 -13.94 -7.70 29.22
C GLY A 568 -14.19 -6.89 27.95
N LEU A 569 -15.43 -7.01 27.47
CA LEU A 569 -15.98 -6.29 26.31
C LEU A 569 -16.97 -5.22 26.76
N LYS A 570 -17.13 -4.17 25.95
CA LYS A 570 -18.14 -3.12 26.13
C LYS A 570 -18.71 -2.67 24.79
N THR A 571 -19.71 -1.79 24.84
CA THR A 571 -20.14 -1.02 23.68
C THR A 571 -19.46 0.34 23.66
N LYS A 572 -18.94 0.76 22.51
CA LYS A 572 -18.21 2.03 22.37
C LYS A 572 -19.06 3.28 22.68
N ASP A 573 -20.38 3.13 22.61
CA ASP A 573 -21.36 4.23 22.69
C ASP A 573 -22.42 4.04 23.77
N GLY A 574 -22.29 3.02 24.63
CA GLY A 574 -23.27 2.70 25.68
C GLY A 574 -24.64 2.23 25.17
N ARG A 575 -24.80 2.05 23.86
CA ARG A 575 -26.05 1.56 23.25
C ARG A 575 -26.07 0.03 23.17
N ALA A 576 -27.23 -0.53 22.80
CA ALA A 576 -27.37 -1.96 22.51
C ALA A 576 -26.38 -2.40 21.41
N LEU A 577 -25.96 -3.67 21.45
CA LEU A 577 -25.07 -4.24 20.44
C LEU A 577 -25.74 -4.23 19.05
N ARG A 578 -24.94 -3.90 18.04
CA ARG A 578 -25.35 -3.82 16.63
C ARG A 578 -24.48 -4.72 15.75
N TYR A 579 -24.90 -4.96 14.50
CA TYR A 579 -24.17 -5.73 13.49
C TYR A 579 -23.97 -7.22 13.78
N PHE A 580 -24.83 -7.82 14.62
CA PHE A 580 -24.91 -9.27 14.72
C PHE A 580 -26.00 -9.80 13.80
N GLU A 581 -25.67 -10.87 13.09
CA GLU A 581 -26.57 -11.55 12.16
C GLU A 581 -26.52 -13.05 12.40
N ILE A 582 -27.67 -13.72 12.35
CA ILE A 582 -27.81 -15.14 12.65
C ILE A 582 -28.60 -15.84 11.55
N SER A 583 -28.21 -17.09 11.26
CA SER A 583 -28.84 -17.89 10.21
C SER A 583 -29.05 -19.33 10.64
N LYS A 584 -30.17 -19.92 10.17
CA LYS A 584 -30.53 -21.33 10.34
C LYS A 584 -30.01 -22.25 9.23
N ASP A 585 -29.68 -21.67 8.06
CA ASP A 585 -29.31 -22.40 6.84
C ASP A 585 -27.92 -22.00 6.31
N GLY A 586 -27.25 -21.03 6.95
CA GLY A 586 -25.94 -20.51 6.55
C GLY A 586 -25.97 -19.65 5.29
N LYS A 587 -27.17 -19.31 4.79
CA LYS A 587 -27.37 -18.57 3.53
C LYS A 587 -28.22 -17.32 3.74
N THR A 588 -29.30 -17.45 4.49
CA THR A 588 -30.23 -16.35 4.79
C THR A 588 -29.93 -15.82 6.18
N PHE A 589 -29.37 -14.61 6.25
CA PHE A 589 -28.99 -13.96 7.50
C PHE A 589 -30.05 -12.94 7.95
N HIS A 590 -30.35 -12.96 9.24
CA HIS A 590 -31.27 -12.03 9.87
C HIS A 590 -30.56 -11.29 11.00
N LYS A 591 -30.91 -10.02 11.21
CA LYS A 591 -30.44 -9.24 12.36
C LYS A 591 -30.70 -10.00 13.66
N ALA A 592 -29.73 -9.98 14.56
CA ALA A 592 -29.80 -10.66 15.85
C ALA A 592 -29.63 -9.66 17.00
N LYS A 593 -30.28 -9.97 18.12
CA LYS A 593 -30.00 -9.31 19.40
C LYS A 593 -28.74 -9.94 19.99
N ALA A 594 -27.97 -9.15 20.74
CA ALA A 594 -26.78 -9.64 21.40
C ALA A 594 -26.59 -9.00 22.79
N LYS A 595 -25.95 -9.74 23.69
CA LYS A 595 -25.62 -9.29 25.05
C LYS A 595 -24.19 -9.71 25.41
N ILE A 596 -23.45 -8.78 26.02
CA ILE A 596 -22.11 -9.02 26.56
C ILE A 596 -22.21 -9.73 27.92
N SER A 597 -21.33 -10.69 28.16
CA SER A 597 -21.15 -11.40 29.42
C SER A 597 -19.66 -11.67 29.64
N GLY A 598 -18.92 -10.68 30.18
CA GLY A 598 -17.48 -10.78 30.37
C GLY A 598 -16.72 -10.74 29.03
N ASP A 599 -16.00 -11.81 28.74
CA ASP A 599 -15.28 -12.09 27.48
C ASP A 599 -16.16 -12.73 26.40
N LYS A 600 -17.47 -12.91 26.69
CA LYS A 600 -18.42 -13.58 25.80
C LYS A 600 -19.47 -12.64 25.26
N VAL A 601 -19.99 -12.98 24.09
CA VAL A 601 -21.24 -12.42 23.55
C VAL A 601 -22.25 -13.54 23.30
N ILE A 602 -23.47 -13.34 23.78
CA ILE A 602 -24.61 -14.23 23.55
C ILE A 602 -25.49 -13.57 22.49
N VAL A 603 -25.73 -14.27 21.38
CA VAL A 603 -26.45 -13.76 20.21
C VAL A 603 -27.69 -14.61 19.93
N TRP A 604 -28.83 -13.99 19.66
CA TRP A 604 -30.10 -14.70 19.40
C TRP A 604 -31.05 -13.92 18.50
N ASN A 605 -32.00 -14.63 17.89
CA ASN A 605 -33.16 -14.07 17.20
C ASN A 605 -34.40 -14.91 17.57
N GLU A 606 -35.48 -14.26 18.00
CA GLU A 606 -36.67 -14.94 18.53
C GLU A 606 -37.33 -15.89 17.50
N ASN A 607 -37.14 -15.60 16.22
CA ASN A 607 -37.74 -16.34 15.10
C ASN A 607 -36.83 -17.44 14.55
N ILE A 608 -35.62 -17.62 15.11
CA ILE A 608 -34.63 -18.58 14.61
C ILE A 608 -34.33 -19.62 15.70
N SER A 609 -34.88 -20.82 15.51
CA SER A 609 -34.48 -22.03 16.24
C SER A 609 -33.33 -22.74 15.53
N ASN A 610 -32.46 -23.42 16.29
CA ASN A 610 -31.32 -24.20 15.76
C ASN A 610 -30.43 -23.43 14.76
N PRO A 611 -29.83 -22.29 15.16
CA PRO A 611 -28.91 -21.57 14.30
C PRO A 611 -27.70 -22.44 13.92
N ILE A 612 -27.19 -22.26 12.70
CA ILE A 612 -25.97 -22.93 12.21
C ILE A 612 -24.89 -21.95 11.78
N ALA A 613 -25.20 -20.65 11.70
CA ALA A 613 -24.23 -19.62 11.35
C ALA A 613 -24.49 -18.32 12.10
N ILE A 614 -23.41 -17.60 12.40
CA ILE A 614 -23.43 -16.26 12.99
C ILE A 614 -22.38 -15.38 12.33
N ARG A 615 -22.71 -14.12 12.12
CA ARG A 615 -21.81 -13.08 11.60
C ARG A 615 -21.78 -11.87 12.52
N TYR A 616 -20.64 -11.19 12.55
CA TYR A 616 -20.47 -9.88 13.17
C TYR A 616 -19.78 -8.93 12.20
N ALA A 617 -20.32 -7.71 12.09
CA ALA A 617 -19.76 -6.63 11.26
C ALA A 617 -19.51 -7.04 9.79
N TRP A 618 -20.38 -7.88 9.24
CA TRP A 618 -20.29 -8.42 7.88
C TRP A 618 -20.81 -7.43 6.82
N ALA A 619 -20.03 -6.37 6.60
CA ALA A 619 -20.31 -5.37 5.57
C ALA A 619 -19.00 -4.73 5.08
N ASP A 620 -19.04 -4.07 3.93
CA ASP A 620 -17.90 -3.29 3.43
C ASP A 620 -17.52 -2.19 4.44
N ASN A 621 -18.54 -1.48 4.93
CA ASN A 621 -18.42 -0.46 5.95
C ASN A 621 -19.36 -0.70 7.15
N PRO A 622 -18.88 -1.39 8.21
CA PRO A 622 -19.63 -1.57 9.44
C PRO A 622 -19.32 -0.46 10.48
N GLN A 623 -19.25 0.82 10.08
CA GLN A 623 -18.83 1.93 10.95
C GLN A 623 -19.62 2.04 12.27
N LYS A 624 -20.92 1.72 12.22
CA LYS A 624 -21.81 1.69 13.40
C LYS A 624 -21.66 0.43 14.26
N ALA A 625 -20.85 -0.56 13.89
CA ALA A 625 -20.51 -1.68 14.75
C ALA A 625 -19.83 -1.17 16.02
N ASN A 626 -20.34 -1.60 17.18
CA ASN A 626 -20.02 -0.96 18.46
C ASN A 626 -19.42 -1.90 19.52
N LEU A 627 -19.11 -3.15 19.19
CA LEU A 627 -18.44 -4.07 20.12
C LEU A 627 -16.94 -3.77 20.14
N VAL A 628 -16.43 -3.44 21.32
CA VAL A 628 -15.01 -3.14 21.54
C VAL A 628 -14.54 -3.85 22.81
N SER A 629 -13.23 -4.01 22.96
CA SER A 629 -12.63 -4.34 24.26
C SER A 629 -12.79 -3.19 25.25
N ASN A 630 -12.56 -3.44 26.54
CA ASN A 630 -12.50 -2.38 27.54
C ASN A 630 -11.36 -1.36 27.33
N ASN A 631 -10.41 -1.66 26.44
CA ASN A 631 -9.37 -0.72 25.96
C ASN A 631 -9.76 0.02 24.68
N ASP A 632 -11.04 -0.01 24.27
CA ASP A 632 -11.55 0.67 23.06
C ASP A 632 -10.99 0.14 21.72
N LEU A 633 -10.39 -1.05 21.72
CA LEU A 633 -9.99 -1.74 20.47
C LEU A 633 -11.18 -2.49 19.85
N PRO A 634 -11.39 -2.39 18.52
CA PRO A 634 -12.49 -3.05 17.83
C PRO A 634 -12.35 -4.57 17.85
N VAL A 635 -13.50 -5.26 17.85
CA VAL A 635 -13.55 -6.69 17.57
C VAL A 635 -13.46 -6.92 16.06
N SER A 636 -12.65 -7.89 15.64
CA SER A 636 -12.54 -8.28 14.22
C SER A 636 -13.89 -8.73 13.66
N PRO A 637 -14.28 -8.34 12.42
CA PRO A 637 -15.41 -8.95 11.74
C PRO A 637 -15.19 -10.44 11.53
N PHE A 638 -16.28 -11.21 11.61
CA PHE A 638 -16.20 -12.65 11.43
C PHE A 638 -17.50 -13.28 10.93
N GLU A 639 -17.35 -14.47 10.37
CA GLU A 639 -18.39 -15.49 10.23
C GLU A 639 -17.94 -16.77 10.95
N ILE A 640 -18.87 -17.40 11.66
CA ILE A 640 -18.70 -18.72 12.27
C ILE A 640 -19.84 -19.63 11.83
N LEU A 641 -19.50 -20.81 11.34
CA LEU A 641 -20.42 -21.90 11.02
C LEU A 641 -20.34 -22.96 12.14
N LYS A 642 -21.44 -23.68 12.37
CA LYS A 642 -21.59 -24.71 13.41
C LYS A 642 -20.73 -25.94 13.17
#